data_AF-C7QFT5-F1
#
_entry.id   AF-C7QFT5-F1
#
_cell.length_a   1.000
_cell.length_b   1.000
_cell.length_c   1.000
_cell.angle_alpha   90.00
_cell.angle_beta   90.00
_cell.angle_gamma   90.00
#
_symmetry.space_group_name_H-M   'P 1'
#
loop_
_entity.id
_entity.type
_entity.pdbx_description
1 polymer ?
#
loop_
_entity_poly.entity_id
_entity_poly.type
_entity_poly.pdbx_seq_one_letter_code
_entity_poly.pdbx_strand_id
1 'polypeptide(L)'
;MDARLTRRLPADADGESHRAALQELEALAGEHPEQRQPIADALCRYLREPAAQAPAGQQAVALLAALARQHPDAPRLGADGSCAFDCEYCLDLNLDGAILPDVDFGDCRLGAVSLTDTHLYGDSVFAGTRFADQALFQRSVFEGDASFAGARFHRAADFGRARFRANADFSRVRFQNIAWFGRGEEALDEEDEAWEEIETRRTVAWEELNEDDPNWPIAGLTEEYQMWEEGGDGTRFNHGVSFTDATFAMEAWFWKARFGSAVSFQRCVFGGRVHLIQPAVDLTGARLTADAQEKGQEWPEGQDWPLGWTTVADLDDGGDALVVLDTSLSPYHLHLADPDPEVRLAGLRILGELGDAEPDLRERIADTVCAYLRTPLSFDVTTNVFDLAPSQFAELRTRRAAQRLLTDRTRQRPGQPLWEDIDLQLSGATLIDFDAAGCRLARADFSGAQFYGTTSFANATFGTKQSAAGSEISFALTSGGQQGRASFHGAADFSGLDVRSSGLMRCRFHADSAVRGSGTDQDLIRVLLGARLAGDAAEATADFLEALRAFSASAPYTLSREACENLIQTVEYGTVPGPPDAPWESRTGLKLVGTDVLLADLAGPISPAAPDADRLLLLGPGQREAAADVIRVLLTALEAD
;
A
#
# COMPACT_ATOMS: atom_id res chain seq x y z
N MET A 1 15.78 -18.23 32.76
CA MET A 1 17.21 -18.12 32.39
C MET A 1 17.40 -16.93 31.47
N ASP A 2 16.48 -16.76 30.51
CA ASP A 2 16.27 -15.58 29.67
C ASP A 2 16.35 -14.23 30.44
N ALA A 3 15.59 -14.07 31.53
CA ALA A 3 15.64 -12.87 32.38
C ALA A 3 17.01 -12.57 33.04
N ARG A 4 17.96 -13.52 33.06
CA ARG A 4 19.34 -13.26 33.55
C ARG A 4 20.26 -12.75 32.44
N LEU A 5 19.99 -13.07 31.18
CA LEU A 5 20.74 -12.56 30.02
C LEU A 5 20.29 -11.12 29.70
N THR A 6 18.99 -10.83 29.77
CA THR A 6 18.46 -9.46 29.62
C THR A 6 19.01 -8.49 30.67
N ARG A 7 19.22 -8.96 31.91
CA ARG A 7 19.86 -8.15 32.97
C ARG A 7 21.31 -7.78 32.68
N ARG A 8 21.97 -8.42 31.70
CA ARG A 8 23.34 -8.08 31.31
C ARG A 8 23.43 -6.92 30.32
N LEU A 9 22.33 -6.56 29.65
CA LEU A 9 22.25 -5.38 28.77
C LEU A 9 21.27 -4.34 29.36
N PRO A 10 21.58 -3.72 30.51
CA PRO A 10 20.69 -2.70 31.07
C PRO A 10 20.64 -1.48 30.14
N ALA A 11 19.43 -0.99 29.85
CA ALA A 11 19.19 0.17 28.99
C ALA A 11 19.89 1.46 29.49
N ASP A 12 20.14 1.57 30.80
CA ASP A 12 20.75 2.73 31.46
C ASP A 12 22.27 2.59 31.71
N ALA A 13 22.95 1.56 31.16
CA ALA A 13 24.39 1.40 31.33
C ALA A 13 25.21 2.45 30.56
N ASP A 14 26.36 2.83 31.11
CA ASP A 14 27.36 3.59 30.36
C ASP A 14 27.99 2.74 29.22
N GLY A 15 28.59 3.42 28.24
CA GLY A 15 29.11 2.76 27.04
C GLY A 15 30.22 1.74 27.30
N GLU A 16 30.94 1.85 28.42
CA GLU A 16 31.99 0.89 28.80
C GLU A 16 31.40 -0.39 29.41
N SER A 17 30.38 -0.25 30.26
CA SER A 17 29.62 -1.39 30.82
C SER A 17 28.88 -2.16 29.73
N HIS A 18 28.31 -1.45 28.75
CA HIS A 18 27.63 -2.08 27.62
C HIS A 18 28.59 -2.91 26.76
N ARG A 19 29.77 -2.36 26.45
CA ARG A 19 30.81 -3.06 25.69
C ARG A 19 31.31 -4.31 26.42
N ALA A 20 31.50 -4.23 27.74
CA ALA A 20 31.90 -5.39 28.54
C ALA A 20 30.83 -6.50 28.52
N ALA A 21 29.54 -6.13 28.62
CA ALA A 21 28.44 -7.08 28.53
C ALA A 21 28.37 -7.79 27.16
N LEU A 22 28.54 -7.04 26.06
CA LEU A 22 28.58 -7.62 24.72
C LEU A 22 29.77 -8.59 24.54
N GLN A 23 30.94 -8.26 25.09
CA GLN A 23 32.11 -9.15 25.08
C GLN A 23 31.86 -10.44 25.88
N GLU A 24 31.16 -10.36 27.02
CA GLU A 24 30.77 -11.56 27.77
C GLU A 24 29.78 -12.44 26.99
N LEU A 25 28.82 -11.84 26.29
CA LEU A 25 27.88 -12.56 25.45
C LEU A 25 28.59 -13.23 24.26
N GLU A 26 29.54 -12.53 23.63
CA GLU A 26 30.36 -13.10 22.55
C GLU A 26 31.17 -14.31 23.04
N ALA A 27 31.84 -14.19 24.18
CA ALA A 27 32.60 -15.30 24.78
C ALA A 27 31.68 -16.49 25.11
N LEU A 28 30.51 -16.23 25.70
CA LEU A 28 29.54 -17.26 26.02
C LEU A 28 29.04 -18.00 24.77
N ALA A 29 28.77 -17.27 23.68
CA ALA A 29 28.34 -17.86 22.41
C ALA A 29 29.42 -18.72 21.76
N GLY A 30 30.69 -18.35 21.92
CA GLY A 30 31.84 -19.12 21.42
C GLY A 30 32.11 -20.40 22.23
N GLU A 31 31.93 -20.36 23.55
CA GLU A 31 32.11 -21.52 24.43
C GLU A 31 30.94 -22.50 24.38
N HIS A 32 29.73 -21.99 24.14
CA HIS A 32 28.47 -22.73 24.22
C HIS A 32 27.60 -22.50 22.97
N PRO A 33 27.73 -23.33 21.91
CA PRO A 33 26.93 -23.20 20.70
C PRO A 33 25.41 -23.20 20.95
N GLU A 34 24.94 -23.91 21.97
CA GLU A 34 23.53 -23.96 22.39
C GLU A 34 23.00 -22.63 22.95
N GLN A 35 23.89 -21.70 23.33
CA GLN A 35 23.51 -20.38 23.83
C GLN A 35 23.37 -19.34 22.72
N ARG A 36 23.74 -19.66 21.48
CA ARG A 36 23.76 -18.69 20.39
C ARG A 36 22.39 -18.10 20.06
N GLN A 37 21.35 -18.95 19.95
CA GLN A 37 19.98 -18.46 19.72
C GLN A 37 19.46 -17.65 20.92
N PRO A 38 19.56 -18.12 22.18
CA PRO A 38 19.20 -17.30 23.35
C PRO A 38 19.92 -15.95 23.42
N ILE A 39 21.18 -15.88 23.00
CA ILE A 39 21.95 -14.64 22.94
C ILE A 39 21.44 -13.74 21.80
N ALA A 40 21.15 -14.31 20.63
CA ALA A 40 20.55 -13.58 19.52
C ALA A 40 19.20 -12.98 19.91
N ASP A 41 18.31 -13.75 20.56
CA ASP A 41 17.01 -13.29 21.06
C ASP A 41 17.17 -12.14 22.06
N ALA A 42 18.17 -12.22 22.95
CA ALA A 42 18.47 -11.16 23.91
C ALA A 42 18.94 -9.87 23.23
N LEU A 43 19.79 -9.97 22.20
CA LEU A 43 20.26 -8.83 21.41
C LEU A 43 19.12 -8.23 20.57
N CYS A 44 18.31 -9.05 19.90
CA CYS A 44 17.12 -8.63 19.18
C CYS A 44 16.12 -7.89 20.07
N ARG A 45 15.88 -8.39 21.28
CA ARG A 45 15.03 -7.70 22.26
C ARG A 45 15.60 -6.34 22.66
N TYR A 46 16.90 -6.27 22.93
CA TYR A 46 17.58 -5.01 23.23
C TYR A 46 17.50 -4.00 22.07
N LEU A 47 17.72 -4.45 20.83
CA LEU A 47 17.69 -3.62 19.62
C LEU A 47 16.30 -3.05 19.29
N ARG A 48 15.23 -3.67 19.80
CA ARG A 48 13.86 -3.15 19.68
C ARG A 48 13.52 -2.07 20.72
N GLU A 49 14.39 -1.84 21.71
CA GLU A 49 14.17 -0.77 22.70
C GLU A 49 14.66 0.59 22.15
N PRO A 50 13.95 1.71 22.43
CA PRO A 50 14.36 3.04 21.97
C PRO A 50 15.78 3.45 22.41
N ALA A 51 16.26 2.91 23.53
CA ALA A 51 17.62 3.15 24.05
C ALA A 51 18.74 2.57 23.15
N ALA A 52 18.41 1.71 22.18
CA ALA A 52 19.37 1.12 21.26
C ALA A 52 19.86 2.06 20.15
N GLN A 53 19.30 3.28 20.02
CA GLN A 53 19.73 4.30 19.03
C GLN A 53 21.13 4.88 19.28
N ALA A 54 21.82 4.43 20.34
CA ALA A 54 23.16 4.84 20.74
C ALA A 54 24.26 3.95 20.09
N PRO A 55 25.57 4.29 20.21
CA PRO A 55 26.67 3.47 19.67
C PRO A 55 26.67 1.99 20.14
N ALA A 56 26.00 1.73 21.26
CA ALA A 56 25.75 0.41 21.82
C ALA A 56 24.92 -0.49 20.88
N GLY A 57 23.89 0.05 20.21
CA GLY A 57 23.08 -0.71 19.26
C GLY A 57 23.89 -1.18 18.05
N GLN A 58 24.79 -0.34 17.54
CA GLN A 58 25.67 -0.73 16.43
C GLN A 58 26.61 -1.89 16.81
N GLN A 59 27.10 -1.91 18.05
CA GLN A 59 27.92 -3.02 18.56
C GLN A 59 27.10 -4.31 18.73
N ALA A 60 25.84 -4.20 19.18
CA ALA A 60 24.93 -5.33 19.29
C ALA A 60 24.58 -5.93 17.92
N VAL A 61 24.32 -5.09 16.91
CA VAL A 61 24.14 -5.53 15.51
C VAL A 61 25.40 -6.22 15.00
N ALA A 62 26.58 -5.65 15.24
CA ALA A 62 27.85 -6.24 14.82
C ALA A 62 28.09 -7.62 15.46
N LEU A 63 27.72 -7.78 16.74
CA LEU A 63 27.78 -9.07 17.43
C LEU A 63 26.81 -10.09 16.82
N LEU A 64 25.55 -9.69 16.56
CA LEU A 64 24.57 -10.55 15.87
C LEU A 64 25.12 -11.03 14.52
N ALA A 65 25.67 -10.13 13.71
CA ALA A 65 26.27 -10.47 12.42
C ALA A 65 27.48 -11.40 12.57
N ALA A 66 28.36 -11.15 13.55
CA ALA A 66 29.50 -12.01 13.83
C ALA A 66 29.07 -13.44 14.19
N LEU A 67 28.04 -13.58 15.03
CA LEU A 67 27.46 -14.88 15.37
C LEU A 67 26.87 -15.56 14.13
N ALA A 68 26.09 -14.85 13.32
CA ALA A 68 25.45 -15.39 12.11
C ALA A 68 26.45 -15.82 11.02
N ARG A 69 27.62 -15.16 10.93
CA ARG A 69 28.71 -15.58 10.01
C ARG A 69 29.44 -16.82 10.49
N GLN A 70 29.63 -16.97 11.79
CA GLN A 70 30.37 -18.07 12.40
C GLN A 70 29.52 -19.35 12.47
N HIS A 71 29.10 -19.91 11.34
CA HIS A 71 28.28 -21.13 11.33
C HIS A 71 29.09 -22.37 11.78
N PRO A 72 28.66 -23.14 12.79
CA PRO A 72 29.43 -24.26 13.38
C PRO A 72 29.81 -25.36 12.36
N ASP A 73 28.93 -25.64 11.40
CA ASP A 73 29.11 -26.69 10.39
C ASP A 73 29.58 -26.19 9.00
N ALA A 74 30.18 -24.99 8.93
CA ALA A 74 30.73 -24.45 7.68
C ALA A 74 31.60 -25.42 6.84
N PRO A 75 32.36 -26.38 7.41
CA PRO A 75 33.16 -27.34 6.64
C PRO A 75 32.38 -28.48 5.95
N ARG A 76 31.08 -28.67 6.21
CA ARG A 76 30.28 -29.81 5.71
C ARG A 76 29.23 -29.46 4.66
N LEU A 77 29.11 -28.19 4.30
CA LEU A 77 28.13 -27.74 3.31
C LEU A 77 28.58 -28.10 1.89
N GLY A 78 27.63 -28.42 1.02
CA GLY A 78 27.89 -28.76 -0.38
C GLY A 78 28.55 -27.62 -1.18
N ALA A 79 28.91 -27.87 -2.44
CA ALA A 79 29.55 -26.88 -3.31
C ALA A 79 28.67 -25.63 -3.58
N ASP A 80 27.36 -25.74 -3.36
CA ASP A 80 26.39 -24.65 -3.38
C ASP A 80 26.31 -23.86 -2.06
N GLY A 81 26.85 -24.42 -0.96
CA GLY A 81 26.85 -23.86 0.37
C GLY A 81 25.45 -23.77 1.01
N SER A 82 24.45 -24.48 0.49
CA SER A 82 23.10 -24.47 1.06
C SER A 82 23.12 -25.17 2.42
N CYS A 83 22.57 -24.50 3.44
CA CYS A 83 22.19 -25.18 4.66
C CYS A 83 20.98 -26.06 4.34
N ALA A 84 20.86 -27.21 5.00
CA ALA A 84 19.65 -28.03 4.88
C ALA A 84 18.41 -27.21 5.29
N PHE A 85 17.23 -27.57 4.77
CA PHE A 85 15.94 -26.90 5.06
C PHE A 85 15.66 -26.72 6.56
N ASP A 86 16.27 -27.54 7.42
CA ASP A 86 16.10 -27.54 8.89
C ASP A 86 17.44 -27.27 9.60
N CYS A 87 18.21 -26.28 9.13
CA CYS A 87 19.50 -25.98 9.73
C CYS A 87 19.35 -25.35 11.12
N GLU A 88 19.37 -26.19 12.16
CA GLU A 88 19.24 -25.85 13.58
C GLU A 88 20.30 -24.82 14.08
N TYR A 89 21.35 -24.56 13.29
CA TYR A 89 22.41 -23.63 13.64
C TYR A 89 22.30 -22.25 12.97
N CYS A 90 21.34 -22.06 12.06
CA CYS A 90 21.02 -20.74 11.53
C CYS A 90 20.27 -19.94 12.59
N LEU A 91 20.64 -18.68 12.78
CA LEU A 91 20.02 -17.85 13.82
C LEU A 91 18.72 -17.23 13.31
N ASP A 92 17.68 -17.34 14.12
CA ASP A 92 16.43 -16.62 13.90
C ASP A 92 16.56 -15.22 14.48
N LEU A 93 16.16 -14.19 13.73
CA LEU A 93 16.26 -12.80 14.13
C LEU A 93 14.89 -12.12 14.04
N ASN A 94 14.40 -11.59 15.16
CA ASN A 94 13.23 -10.70 15.19
C ASN A 94 13.67 -9.29 15.57
N LEU A 95 13.69 -8.41 14.59
CA LEU A 95 14.03 -6.99 14.73
C LEU A 95 12.83 -6.09 14.44
N ASP A 96 11.60 -6.62 14.53
CA ASP A 96 10.39 -5.88 14.20
C ASP A 96 10.28 -4.56 14.96
N GLY A 97 9.92 -3.49 14.24
CA GLY A 97 9.76 -2.15 14.80
C GLY A 97 11.07 -1.50 15.29
N ALA A 98 12.23 -2.14 15.10
CA ALA A 98 13.50 -1.57 15.52
C ALA A 98 13.88 -0.34 14.68
N ILE A 99 14.63 0.58 15.29
CA ILE A 99 15.24 1.72 14.61
C ILE A 99 16.76 1.50 14.66
N LEU A 100 17.34 1.17 13.51
CA LEU A 100 18.71 0.68 13.39
C LEU A 100 19.55 1.62 12.52
N PRO A 101 20.83 1.86 12.89
CA PRO A 101 21.79 2.59 12.06
C PRO A 101 22.21 1.74 10.85
N ASP A 102 23.49 1.81 10.47
CA ASP A 102 24.08 0.88 9.51
C ASP A 102 23.97 -0.57 10.00
N VAL A 103 23.51 -1.44 9.11
CA VAL A 103 23.38 -2.86 9.35
C VAL A 103 24.19 -3.61 8.30
N ASP A 104 25.10 -4.46 8.77
CA ASP A 104 25.88 -5.37 7.92
C ASP A 104 25.66 -6.82 8.33
N PHE A 105 24.71 -7.46 7.64
CA PHE A 105 24.48 -8.90 7.66
C PHE A 105 25.06 -9.59 6.41
N GLY A 106 26.01 -8.96 5.71
CA GLY A 106 26.66 -9.52 4.53
C GLY A 106 27.34 -10.86 4.84
N ASP A 107 27.21 -11.81 3.92
CA ASP A 107 27.71 -13.19 4.01
C ASP A 107 27.23 -13.98 5.25
N CYS A 108 26.16 -13.52 5.93
CA CYS A 108 25.55 -14.23 7.06
C CYS A 108 24.75 -15.46 6.61
N ARG A 109 24.52 -16.37 7.57
CA ARG A 109 23.54 -17.46 7.45
C ARG A 109 22.49 -17.29 8.54
N LEU A 110 21.25 -17.07 8.12
CA LEU A 110 20.13 -16.74 8.98
C LEU A 110 19.01 -17.75 8.78
N GLY A 111 18.26 -18.01 9.84
CA GLY A 111 17.06 -18.85 9.84
C GLY A 111 15.87 -18.02 9.39
N ALA A 112 14.84 -17.96 10.24
CA ALA A 112 13.73 -17.04 10.09
C ALA A 112 14.17 -15.61 10.47
N VAL A 113 13.88 -14.64 9.62
CA VAL A 113 14.27 -13.25 9.82
C VAL A 113 13.06 -12.35 9.64
N SER A 114 12.79 -11.50 10.62
CA SER A 114 11.74 -10.49 10.55
C SER A 114 12.29 -9.11 10.87
N LEU A 115 12.14 -8.19 9.92
CA LEU A 115 12.40 -6.75 10.00
C LEU A 115 11.11 -5.98 9.69
N THR A 116 9.96 -6.52 10.08
CA THR A 116 8.66 -5.90 9.81
C THR A 116 8.58 -4.56 10.56
N ASP A 117 8.13 -3.50 9.90
CA ASP A 117 8.09 -2.13 10.46
C ASP A 117 9.47 -1.60 10.94
N THR A 118 10.58 -2.16 10.48
CA THR A 118 11.92 -1.71 10.90
C THR A 118 12.35 -0.47 10.13
N HIS A 119 12.96 0.50 10.81
CA HIS A 119 13.56 1.69 10.19
C HIS A 119 15.09 1.59 10.21
N LEU A 120 15.67 1.40 9.03
CA LEU A 120 17.10 1.37 8.78
C LEU A 120 17.53 2.74 8.24
N TYR A 121 18.06 3.60 9.11
CA TYR A 121 18.39 4.98 8.73
C TYR A 121 19.81 5.14 8.13
N GLY A 122 20.61 4.08 8.15
CA GLY A 122 21.93 3.99 7.51
C GLY A 122 21.95 3.02 6.32
N ASP A 123 23.15 2.66 5.88
CA ASP A 123 23.34 1.68 4.80
C ASP A 123 23.01 0.26 5.30
N SER A 124 22.40 -0.55 4.44
CA SER A 124 21.91 -1.88 4.79
C SER A 124 22.50 -2.95 3.86
N VAL A 125 23.33 -3.83 4.40
CA VAL A 125 24.06 -4.85 3.64
C VAL A 125 23.59 -6.25 4.01
N PHE A 126 22.96 -6.92 3.04
CA PHE A 126 22.58 -8.34 3.03
C PHE A 126 23.22 -9.08 1.84
N ALA A 127 24.30 -8.53 1.28
CA ALA A 127 24.98 -9.10 0.13
C ALA A 127 25.56 -10.49 0.46
N GLY A 128 25.30 -11.47 -0.41
CA GLY A 128 25.74 -12.86 -0.22
C GLY A 128 25.04 -13.63 0.90
N THR A 129 24.14 -12.99 1.66
CA THR A 129 23.44 -13.57 2.81
C THR A 129 22.53 -14.72 2.38
N ARG A 130 22.41 -15.73 3.24
CA ARG A 130 21.53 -16.89 3.05
C ARG A 130 20.44 -16.89 4.11
N PHE A 131 19.19 -16.82 3.67
CA PHE A 131 18.00 -16.97 4.50
C PHE A 131 17.48 -18.39 4.29
N ALA A 132 17.64 -19.23 5.32
CA ALA A 132 17.25 -20.63 5.30
C ALA A 132 15.73 -20.80 5.48
N ASP A 133 15.09 -19.86 6.16
CA ASP A 133 13.64 -19.82 6.34
C ASP A 133 13.03 -18.49 5.83
N GLN A 134 11.80 -18.17 6.24
CA GLN A 134 11.07 -16.96 5.85
C GLN A 134 11.88 -15.69 6.16
N ALA A 135 11.87 -14.74 5.24
CA ALA A 135 12.49 -13.43 5.41
C ALA A 135 11.46 -12.33 5.16
N LEU A 136 11.06 -11.66 6.25
CA LEU A 136 10.00 -10.66 6.26
C LEU A 136 10.60 -9.26 6.40
N PHE A 137 10.38 -8.42 5.41
CA PHE A 137 10.78 -7.00 5.35
C PHE A 137 9.55 -6.09 5.17
N GLN A 138 8.37 -6.57 5.53
CA GLN A 138 7.11 -5.88 5.32
C GLN A 138 7.13 -4.49 5.99
N ARG A 139 6.73 -3.45 5.27
CA ARG A 139 6.70 -2.06 5.76
C ARG A 139 8.03 -1.54 6.35
N SER A 140 9.16 -2.20 6.07
CA SER A 140 10.47 -1.70 6.47
C SER A 140 10.87 -0.48 5.66
N VAL A 141 11.65 0.42 6.26
CA VAL A 141 12.15 1.64 5.62
C VAL A 141 13.67 1.58 5.57
N PHE A 142 14.23 1.64 4.37
CA PHE A 142 15.66 1.74 4.08
C PHE A 142 15.96 3.17 3.62
N GLU A 143 16.56 3.99 4.49
CA GLU A 143 16.97 5.36 4.15
C GLU A 143 18.24 5.39 3.29
N GLY A 144 19.25 4.58 3.66
CA GLY A 144 20.52 4.44 2.96
C GLY A 144 20.47 3.40 1.83
N ASP A 145 21.62 3.17 1.19
CA ASP A 145 21.72 2.19 0.11
C ASP A 145 21.49 0.78 0.68
N ALA A 146 20.66 -0.03 0.00
CA ALA A 146 20.31 -1.37 0.42
C ALA A 146 20.85 -2.42 -0.57
N SER A 147 21.76 -3.29 -0.14
CA SER A 147 22.35 -4.33 -0.99
C SER A 147 21.90 -5.73 -0.57
N PHE A 148 21.18 -6.41 -1.46
CA PHE A 148 20.83 -7.83 -1.41
C PHE A 148 21.59 -8.63 -2.49
N ALA A 149 22.69 -8.07 -3.02
CA ALA A 149 23.40 -8.62 -4.16
C ALA A 149 23.89 -10.06 -3.86
N GLY A 150 23.49 -11.01 -4.70
CA GLY A 150 23.86 -12.42 -4.52
C GLY A 150 23.21 -13.12 -3.32
N ALA A 151 22.28 -12.47 -2.61
CA ALA A 151 21.55 -13.06 -1.50
C ALA A 151 20.69 -14.24 -1.98
N ARG A 152 20.38 -15.16 -1.06
CA ARG A 152 19.61 -16.36 -1.36
C ARG A 152 18.49 -16.54 -0.35
N PHE A 153 17.26 -16.58 -0.84
CA PHE A 153 16.06 -16.81 -0.06
C PHE A 153 15.53 -18.21 -0.36
N HIS A 154 15.51 -19.08 0.64
CA HIS A 154 15.12 -20.48 0.48
C HIS A 154 13.60 -20.67 0.56
N ARG A 155 12.95 -19.95 1.49
CA ARG A 155 11.50 -19.87 1.65
C ARG A 155 10.99 -18.54 1.11
N ALA A 156 9.72 -18.21 1.42
CA ALA A 156 9.10 -16.98 1.00
C ALA A 156 9.89 -15.76 1.51
N ALA A 157 10.10 -14.79 0.63
CA ALA A 157 10.69 -13.51 0.97
C ALA A 157 9.66 -12.42 0.70
N ASP A 158 9.39 -11.59 1.69
CA ASP A 158 8.34 -10.58 1.63
C ASP A 158 8.89 -9.17 1.84
N PHE A 159 8.81 -8.36 0.80
CA PHE A 159 9.17 -6.95 0.74
C PHE A 159 7.94 -6.06 0.58
N GLY A 160 6.74 -6.58 0.78
CA GLY A 160 5.48 -5.85 0.65
C GLY A 160 5.50 -4.56 1.45
N ARG A 161 5.23 -3.44 0.79
CA ARG A 161 5.33 -2.08 1.34
C ARG A 161 6.68 -1.63 1.86
N ALA A 162 7.76 -2.39 1.66
CA ALA A 162 9.08 -1.89 1.96
C ALA A 162 9.34 -0.59 1.18
N ARG A 163 10.08 0.33 1.79
CA ARG A 163 10.44 1.65 1.24
C ARG A 163 11.94 1.72 1.07
N PHE A 164 12.39 1.75 -0.17
CA PHE A 164 13.79 1.98 -0.51
C PHE A 164 13.94 3.44 -0.94
N ARG A 165 14.45 4.28 -0.03
CA ARG A 165 14.62 5.72 -0.25
C ARG A 165 15.95 6.09 -0.91
N ALA A 166 16.91 5.17 -0.94
CA ALA A 166 18.11 5.26 -1.77
C ALA A 166 18.16 4.09 -2.77
N ASN A 167 19.34 3.76 -3.30
CA ASN A 167 19.46 2.71 -4.31
C ASN A 167 19.29 1.33 -3.67
N ALA A 168 18.71 0.40 -4.44
CA ALA A 168 18.57 -0.99 -4.02
C ALA A 168 19.23 -1.95 -5.03
N ASP A 169 20.09 -2.84 -4.56
CA ASP A 169 20.78 -3.81 -5.41
C ASP A 169 20.34 -5.24 -5.09
N PHE A 170 19.54 -5.83 -5.98
CA PHE A 170 19.12 -7.23 -5.97
C PHE A 170 19.84 -8.05 -7.05
N SER A 171 20.98 -7.57 -7.57
CA SER A 171 21.70 -8.27 -8.63
C SER A 171 22.13 -9.66 -8.20
N ARG A 172 21.94 -10.67 -9.06
CA ARG A 172 22.28 -12.08 -8.79
C ARG A 172 21.58 -12.69 -7.57
N VAL A 173 20.52 -12.06 -7.05
CA VAL A 173 19.69 -12.63 -5.97
C VAL A 173 19.02 -13.91 -6.46
N ARG A 174 18.78 -14.85 -5.55
CA ARG A 174 18.04 -16.09 -5.85
C ARG A 174 16.89 -16.26 -4.86
N PHE A 175 15.67 -16.19 -5.37
CA PHE A 175 14.45 -16.56 -4.65
C PHE A 175 14.07 -17.99 -5.04
N GLN A 176 14.15 -18.93 -4.11
CA GLN A 176 13.80 -20.34 -4.37
C GLN A 176 12.31 -20.63 -4.18
N ASN A 177 11.61 -19.72 -3.50
CA ASN A 177 10.17 -19.73 -3.31
C ASN A 177 9.60 -18.37 -3.76
N ILE A 178 8.34 -18.08 -3.43
CA ILE A 178 7.65 -16.84 -3.82
C ILE A 178 8.42 -15.62 -3.29
N ALA A 179 8.60 -14.63 -4.18
CA ALA A 179 9.13 -13.32 -3.84
C ALA A 179 8.02 -12.27 -3.94
N TRP A 180 7.63 -11.72 -2.78
CA TRP A 180 6.56 -10.73 -2.68
C TRP A 180 7.15 -9.31 -2.66
N PHE A 181 6.95 -8.56 -3.74
CA PHE A 181 7.21 -7.10 -3.81
C PHE A 181 5.90 -6.30 -3.95
N GLY A 182 4.76 -6.97 -4.07
CA GLY A 182 3.44 -6.36 -3.99
C GLY A 182 2.84 -6.44 -2.58
N ARG A 183 1.55 -6.15 -2.44
CA ARG A 183 0.78 -6.51 -1.24
C ARG A 183 -0.07 -7.74 -1.55
N GLY A 184 -0.07 -8.73 -0.67
CA GLY A 184 -1.27 -9.55 -0.48
C GLY A 184 -2.08 -8.99 0.68
N GLU A 185 -3.40 -9.02 0.58
CA GLU A 185 -4.27 -8.63 1.68
C GLU A 185 -4.37 -9.80 2.67
N GLU A 186 -4.65 -9.53 3.92
CA GLU A 186 -5.27 -10.46 4.87
C GLU A 186 -5.90 -9.56 5.91
N ALA A 187 -7.15 -9.82 6.21
CA ALA A 187 -7.71 -9.45 7.49
C ALA A 187 -7.46 -10.67 8.39
N LEU A 188 -6.70 -10.50 9.48
CA LEU A 188 -6.76 -11.49 10.55
C LEU A 188 -8.26 -11.62 10.98
N ASP A 189 -8.67 -12.63 11.73
CA ASP A 189 -10.04 -12.66 12.32
C ASP A 189 -10.05 -11.80 13.59
N GLU A 190 -10.90 -10.77 13.79
CA GLU A 190 -10.86 -9.83 14.94
C GLU A 190 -10.71 -10.51 16.32
N GLU A 191 -11.03 -11.81 16.40
CA GLU A 191 -10.89 -12.67 17.57
C GLU A 191 -9.48 -13.30 17.75
N ASP A 192 -8.56 -13.13 16.80
CA ASP A 192 -7.17 -13.61 16.84
C ASP A 192 -6.33 -12.72 17.77
N GLU A 193 -5.60 -13.35 18.70
CA GLU A 193 -4.66 -12.66 19.60
C GLU A 193 -3.61 -11.85 18.82
N ALA A 194 -3.30 -12.23 17.57
CA ALA A 194 -2.42 -11.49 16.68
C ALA A 194 -2.97 -10.12 16.25
N TRP A 195 -4.29 -9.89 16.23
CA TRP A 195 -4.84 -8.56 15.97
C TRP A 195 -4.55 -7.58 17.07
N GLU A 196 -4.72 -7.99 18.32
CA GLU A 196 -4.43 -7.16 19.47
C GLU A 196 -2.95 -6.74 19.45
N GLU A 197 -2.05 -7.64 19.00
CA GLU A 197 -0.64 -7.31 18.78
C GLU A 197 -0.41 -6.36 17.59
N ILE A 198 -1.16 -6.48 16.48
CA ILE A 198 -1.05 -5.58 15.32
C ILE A 198 -1.62 -4.19 15.61
N GLU A 199 -2.77 -4.09 16.28
CA GLU A 199 -3.39 -2.82 16.66
C GLU A 199 -2.56 -2.06 17.70
N THR A 200 -1.88 -2.80 18.59
CA THR A 200 -0.96 -2.22 19.56
C THR A 200 0.44 -1.99 18.99
N ARG A 201 0.79 -2.59 17.85
CA ARG A 201 2.07 -2.38 17.15
C ARG A 201 2.12 -0.93 16.67
N ARG A 202 3.13 -0.21 17.17
CA ARG A 202 3.43 1.14 16.68
C ARG A 202 3.98 1.03 15.26
N THR A 203 3.21 1.42 14.26
CA THR A 203 3.76 1.68 12.93
C THR A 203 4.77 2.82 13.05
N VAL A 204 5.96 2.64 12.48
CA VAL A 204 6.92 3.74 12.40
C VAL A 204 6.29 4.82 11.53
N ALA A 205 6.12 6.03 12.06
CA ALA A 205 5.64 7.14 11.26
C ALA A 205 6.62 7.39 10.11
N TRP A 206 6.21 7.09 8.88
CA TRP A 206 6.98 7.47 7.71
C TRP A 206 6.49 8.83 7.21
N GLU A 207 7.37 9.83 7.26
CA GLU A 207 7.16 11.10 6.56
C GLU A 207 7.52 10.90 5.08
N GLU A 208 6.63 10.23 4.34
CA GLU A 208 6.82 10.03 2.91
C GLU A 208 6.22 11.20 2.13
N LEU A 209 7.00 11.70 1.18
CA LEU A 209 6.62 12.87 0.40
C LEU A 209 5.38 12.56 -0.45
N ASN A 210 4.36 13.40 -0.31
CA ASN A 210 3.05 13.26 -0.95
C ASN A 210 2.25 12.02 -0.53
N GLU A 211 2.46 11.49 0.69
CA GLU A 211 1.69 10.37 1.25
C GLU A 211 1.11 10.77 2.61
N ASP A 212 -0.22 10.84 2.71
CA ASP A 212 -0.92 11.40 3.88
C ASP A 212 -1.60 10.37 4.77
N ASP A 213 -1.34 9.08 4.53
CA ASP A 213 -1.86 7.99 5.35
C ASP A 213 -0.72 7.05 5.80
N PRO A 214 -0.16 7.27 7.00
CA PRO A 214 0.88 6.40 7.57
C PRO A 214 0.32 5.06 8.07
N ASN A 215 -1.01 4.88 8.05
CA ASN A 215 -1.69 3.66 8.50
C ASN A 215 -2.25 2.88 7.30
N TRP A 216 -1.73 3.17 6.11
CA TRP A 216 -2.23 2.69 4.83
C TRP A 216 -1.39 1.56 4.25
N PRO A 217 -1.99 0.38 4.07
CA PRO A 217 -2.72 -0.40 5.08
C PRO A 217 -1.78 -1.02 6.14
N ILE A 218 -2.33 -1.58 7.23
CA ILE A 218 -1.58 -2.27 8.29
C ILE A 218 -1.76 -3.80 8.24
N ALA A 219 -2.87 -4.31 7.68
CA ALA A 219 -3.22 -5.73 7.78
C ALA A 219 -2.41 -6.69 6.86
N GLY A 220 -2.07 -7.88 7.41
CA GLY A 220 -1.06 -8.92 7.05
C GLY A 220 -1.40 -9.89 5.90
N LEU A 221 -1.01 -11.18 5.94
CA LEU A 221 -1.12 -12.23 4.87
C LEU A 221 -1.57 -13.64 5.37
N THR A 222 -2.75 -14.19 4.95
CA THR A 222 -3.12 -15.63 4.85
C THR A 222 -4.35 -15.88 3.92
N GLU A 223 -4.46 -17.13 3.42
CA GLU A 223 -5.37 -17.69 2.38
C GLU A 223 -6.73 -18.14 2.97
N GLU A 224 -7.89 -18.10 2.30
CA GLU A 224 -8.29 -18.82 1.07
C GLU A 224 -9.15 -17.92 0.14
N TYR A 225 -8.87 -17.95 -1.17
CA TYR A 225 -9.53 -17.19 -2.24
C TYR A 225 -9.27 -15.67 -2.24
N GLN A 226 -8.02 -15.29 -2.51
CA GLN A 226 -7.76 -13.98 -3.11
C GLN A 226 -7.57 -14.13 -4.62
N MET A 227 -8.28 -13.30 -5.37
CA MET A 227 -7.97 -13.13 -6.77
C MET A 227 -6.64 -12.38 -6.87
N TRP A 228 -5.80 -12.76 -7.83
CA TRP A 228 -4.45 -12.23 -8.03
C TRP A 228 -4.38 -10.71 -8.32
N GLU A 229 -5.52 -10.04 -8.50
CA GLU A 229 -5.62 -8.60 -8.67
C GLU A 229 -5.97 -7.85 -7.37
N GLU A 230 -6.27 -8.59 -6.30
CA GLU A 230 -6.64 -8.08 -4.98
C GLU A 230 -5.40 -7.71 -4.16
N GLY A 231 -5.53 -6.70 -3.29
CA GLY A 231 -4.43 -6.19 -2.46
C GLY A 231 -4.16 -4.70 -2.64
N GLY A 232 -3.64 -4.07 -1.59
CA GLY A 232 -3.22 -2.66 -1.50
C GLY A 232 -1.77 -2.39 -1.94
N ASP A 233 -1.14 -1.34 -1.40
CA ASP A 233 0.13 -0.81 -1.92
C ASP A 233 1.35 -1.76 -1.85
N GLY A 234 2.17 -1.82 -2.90
CA GLY A 234 3.37 -2.65 -2.99
C GLY A 234 4.66 -1.98 -2.46
N THR A 235 5.80 -2.62 -2.68
CA THR A 235 7.14 -2.07 -2.42
C THR A 235 7.34 -0.79 -3.23
N ARG A 236 8.02 0.20 -2.63
CA ARG A 236 8.34 1.46 -3.27
C ARG A 236 9.85 1.63 -3.35
N PHE A 237 10.35 1.85 -4.56
CA PHE A 237 11.73 2.20 -4.83
C PHE A 237 11.76 3.65 -5.32
N ASN A 238 12.29 4.57 -4.51
CA ASN A 238 12.34 5.99 -4.90
C ASN A 238 13.51 6.28 -5.86
N HIS A 239 14.53 5.43 -5.86
CA HIS A 239 15.73 5.55 -6.69
C HIS A 239 15.98 4.27 -7.52
N GLY A 240 17.16 4.17 -8.13
CA GLY A 240 17.51 3.06 -9.02
C GLY A 240 17.51 1.72 -8.30
N VAL A 241 16.94 0.71 -8.96
CA VAL A 241 16.97 -0.68 -8.51
C VAL A 241 17.42 -1.61 -9.62
N SER A 242 18.22 -2.61 -9.27
CA SER A 242 18.73 -3.62 -10.20
C SER A 242 18.42 -5.03 -9.71
N PHE A 243 17.69 -5.79 -10.52
CA PHE A 243 17.50 -7.24 -10.42
C PHE A 243 18.36 -7.98 -11.46
N THR A 244 19.39 -7.34 -12.01
CA THR A 244 20.23 -7.92 -13.07
C THR A 244 20.77 -9.30 -12.67
N ASP A 245 20.61 -10.30 -13.54
CA ASP A 245 20.99 -11.70 -13.30
C ASP A 245 20.28 -12.38 -12.11
N ALA A 246 19.14 -11.85 -11.64
CA ALA A 246 18.33 -12.47 -10.59
C ALA A 246 17.65 -13.76 -11.08
N THR A 247 17.34 -14.65 -10.14
CA THR A 247 16.56 -15.87 -10.40
C THR A 247 15.38 -15.95 -9.45
N PHE A 248 14.18 -16.05 -10.00
CA PHE A 248 12.94 -16.33 -9.29
C PHE A 248 12.54 -17.76 -9.65
N ALA A 249 12.71 -18.73 -8.75
CA ALA A 249 12.39 -20.12 -9.05
C ALA A 249 10.88 -20.39 -9.07
N MET A 250 10.10 -19.57 -8.37
CA MET A 250 8.64 -19.61 -8.32
C MET A 250 8.06 -18.24 -8.72
N GLU A 251 6.91 -17.86 -8.19
CA GLU A 251 6.21 -16.63 -8.52
C GLU A 251 7.01 -15.37 -8.09
N ALA A 252 7.05 -14.39 -8.99
CA ALA A 252 7.68 -13.09 -8.79
C ALA A 252 6.60 -11.99 -8.82
N TRP A 253 6.24 -11.51 -7.64
CA TRP A 253 5.06 -10.67 -7.46
C TRP A 253 5.43 -9.19 -7.35
N PHE A 254 5.31 -8.44 -8.45
CA PHE A 254 5.52 -6.98 -8.46
C PHE A 254 4.21 -6.19 -8.63
N TRP A 255 3.05 -6.83 -8.40
CA TRP A 255 1.76 -6.13 -8.44
C TRP A 255 1.76 -4.96 -7.47
N LYS A 256 1.35 -3.79 -7.95
CA LYS A 256 1.37 -2.53 -7.21
C LYS A 256 2.74 -2.06 -6.68
N ALA A 257 3.85 -2.75 -6.96
CA ALA A 257 5.19 -2.21 -6.73
C ALA A 257 5.38 -0.94 -7.57
N ARG A 258 6.11 0.04 -7.03
CA ARG A 258 6.31 1.35 -7.64
C ARG A 258 7.79 1.64 -7.77
N PHE A 259 8.21 2.05 -8.97
CA PHE A 259 9.61 2.36 -9.27
C PHE A 259 9.73 3.82 -9.70
N GLY A 260 10.38 4.63 -8.87
CA GLY A 260 10.68 6.06 -9.09
C GLY A 260 11.71 6.33 -10.17
N SER A 261 12.38 5.28 -10.66
CA SER A 261 13.40 5.35 -11.70
C SER A 261 13.39 4.10 -12.57
N ALA A 262 14.23 4.09 -13.61
CA ALA A 262 14.41 2.93 -14.46
C ALA A 262 14.96 1.73 -13.67
N VAL A 263 14.44 0.54 -13.99
CA VAL A 263 14.78 -0.72 -13.32
C VAL A 263 15.36 -1.72 -14.30
N SER A 264 16.44 -2.38 -13.91
CA SER A 264 17.01 -3.47 -14.70
C SER A 264 16.52 -4.83 -14.19
N PHE A 265 15.89 -5.60 -15.07
CA PHE A 265 15.66 -7.04 -14.95
C PHE A 265 16.46 -7.81 -16.02
N GLN A 266 17.58 -7.24 -16.48
CA GLN A 266 18.39 -7.86 -17.51
C GLN A 266 18.85 -9.25 -17.10
N ARG A 267 18.72 -10.21 -18.01
CA ARG A 267 19.13 -11.62 -17.82
C ARG A 267 18.50 -12.29 -16.59
N CYS A 268 17.34 -11.82 -16.15
CA CYS A 268 16.56 -12.51 -15.13
C CYS A 268 16.04 -13.86 -15.63
N VAL A 269 15.88 -14.79 -14.69
CA VAL A 269 15.26 -16.09 -14.93
C VAL A 269 14.01 -16.20 -14.08
N PHE A 270 12.87 -16.42 -14.71
CA PHE A 270 11.56 -16.53 -14.07
C PHE A 270 11.02 -17.98 -14.18
N GLY A 271 10.84 -18.63 -13.04
CA GLY A 271 10.42 -20.03 -12.91
C GLY A 271 8.93 -20.21 -12.57
N GLY A 272 8.21 -19.11 -12.38
CA GLY A 272 6.78 -19.08 -12.13
C GLY A 272 6.11 -17.88 -12.78
N ARG A 273 4.93 -17.53 -12.27
CA ARG A 273 4.13 -16.38 -12.71
C ARG A 273 4.83 -15.06 -12.38
N VAL A 274 4.76 -14.10 -13.29
CA VAL A 274 5.29 -12.75 -13.11
C VAL A 274 4.16 -11.74 -13.27
N HIS A 275 4.00 -10.86 -12.29
CA HIS A 275 3.12 -9.69 -12.37
C HIS A 275 3.95 -8.41 -12.38
N LEU A 276 4.33 -7.93 -13.56
CA LEU A 276 5.18 -6.75 -13.74
C LEU A 276 4.61 -5.84 -14.84
N ILE A 277 3.90 -4.79 -14.45
CA ILE A 277 3.25 -3.86 -15.40
C ILE A 277 3.96 -2.50 -15.54
N GLN A 278 5.09 -2.32 -14.88
CA GLN A 278 5.76 -1.02 -14.76
C GLN A 278 6.47 -0.63 -16.07
N PRO A 279 6.22 0.58 -16.63
CA PRO A 279 6.70 0.96 -17.96
C PRO A 279 8.21 1.19 -18.05
N ALA A 280 8.88 1.41 -16.92
CA ALA A 280 10.30 1.76 -16.84
C ALA A 280 11.20 0.57 -16.48
N VAL A 281 10.94 -0.60 -17.07
CA VAL A 281 11.73 -1.81 -16.83
C VAL A 281 12.46 -2.28 -18.08
N ASP A 282 13.71 -2.69 -17.90
CA ASP A 282 14.52 -3.34 -18.93
C ASP A 282 14.57 -4.86 -18.68
N LEU A 283 13.91 -5.63 -19.54
CA LEU A 283 13.86 -7.10 -19.49
C LEU A 283 14.83 -7.76 -20.49
N THR A 284 15.82 -7.02 -20.99
CA THR A 284 16.73 -7.51 -22.03
C THR A 284 17.45 -8.79 -21.60
N GLY A 285 17.25 -9.86 -22.38
CA GLY A 285 17.84 -11.17 -22.13
C GLY A 285 17.20 -11.95 -20.98
N ALA A 286 16.08 -11.47 -20.41
CA ALA A 286 15.32 -12.24 -19.44
C ALA A 286 14.63 -13.45 -20.10
N ARG A 287 14.40 -14.50 -19.32
CA ARG A 287 13.76 -15.74 -19.79
C ARG A 287 12.79 -16.33 -18.77
N LEU A 288 11.80 -17.04 -19.27
CA LEU A 288 10.90 -17.92 -18.53
C LEU A 288 11.38 -19.36 -18.67
N THR A 289 11.36 -20.14 -17.59
CA THR A 289 11.62 -21.57 -17.70
C THR A 289 10.42 -22.30 -18.30
N ALA A 290 10.63 -23.50 -18.86
CA ALA A 290 9.55 -24.34 -19.37
C ALA A 290 8.40 -24.54 -18.35
N ASP A 291 8.75 -24.84 -17.09
CA ASP A 291 7.78 -25.03 -16.00
C ASP A 291 6.94 -23.76 -15.75
N ALA A 292 7.53 -22.58 -15.91
CA ALA A 292 6.84 -21.30 -15.75
C ALA A 292 5.79 -21.07 -16.84
N GLN A 293 6.03 -21.58 -18.06
CA GLN A 293 5.12 -21.44 -19.18
C GLN A 293 3.85 -22.28 -19.00
N GLU A 294 3.98 -23.49 -18.46
CA GLU A 294 2.85 -24.40 -18.22
C GLU A 294 1.96 -23.86 -17.09
N LYS A 295 2.56 -23.38 -15.99
CA LYS A 295 1.83 -22.79 -14.85
C LYS A 295 1.09 -21.49 -15.21
N GLY A 296 1.47 -20.80 -16.28
CA GLY A 296 0.82 -19.59 -16.75
C GLY A 296 -0.47 -19.78 -17.56
N GLN A 297 -0.94 -21.02 -17.79
CA GLN A 297 -2.07 -21.30 -18.70
C GLN A 297 -3.37 -21.75 -18.00
N GLU A 298 -3.32 -22.19 -16.75
CA GLU A 298 -4.48 -22.75 -16.04
C GLU A 298 -5.23 -21.69 -15.22
N TRP A 299 -6.23 -21.04 -15.82
CA TRP A 299 -7.31 -20.23 -15.18
C TRP A 299 -6.95 -18.87 -14.53
N PRO A 300 -7.85 -17.90 -14.70
CA PRO A 300 -7.69 -16.93 -15.77
C PRO A 300 -6.39 -16.09 -15.62
N GLU A 301 -5.80 -15.82 -16.79
CA GLU A 301 -4.78 -14.79 -17.08
C GLU A 301 -3.31 -15.17 -16.80
N GLY A 302 -2.48 -15.03 -17.84
CA GLY A 302 -1.14 -15.60 -17.97
C GLY A 302 -0.02 -14.76 -17.35
N GLN A 303 1.01 -14.43 -18.15
CA GLN A 303 2.14 -13.62 -17.69
C GLN A 303 1.86 -12.14 -17.96
N ASP A 304 1.99 -11.29 -16.94
CA ASP A 304 1.78 -9.85 -17.08
C ASP A 304 3.10 -9.13 -17.26
N TRP A 305 3.32 -8.71 -18.50
CA TRP A 305 4.48 -7.93 -18.90
C TRP A 305 4.11 -6.48 -19.19
N PRO A 306 5.07 -5.54 -19.02
CA PRO A 306 4.84 -4.16 -19.42
C PRO A 306 4.56 -4.09 -20.92
N LEU A 307 3.82 -3.06 -21.33
CA LEU A 307 3.49 -2.85 -22.74
C LEU A 307 4.74 -2.86 -23.62
N GLY A 308 4.71 -3.68 -24.66
CA GLY A 308 5.83 -3.87 -25.59
C GLY A 308 6.72 -5.07 -25.28
N TRP A 309 6.53 -5.76 -24.16
CA TRP A 309 7.19 -7.03 -23.87
C TRP A 309 6.24 -8.20 -24.08
N THR A 310 6.79 -9.32 -24.57
CA THR A 310 6.09 -10.58 -24.80
C THR A 310 7.04 -11.75 -24.62
N THR A 311 6.53 -12.97 -24.74
CA THR A 311 7.31 -14.20 -24.60
C THR A 311 7.28 -14.99 -25.89
N VAL A 312 8.42 -15.54 -26.27
CA VAL A 312 8.57 -16.42 -27.45
C VAL A 312 9.31 -17.66 -27.00
N ALA A 313 8.78 -18.84 -27.36
CA ALA A 313 9.42 -20.11 -27.06
C ALA A 313 10.82 -20.17 -27.69
N ASP A 314 11.83 -20.49 -26.89
CA ASP A 314 13.18 -20.78 -27.33
C ASP A 314 13.25 -22.24 -27.77
N LEU A 315 13.33 -22.45 -29.09
CA LEU A 315 13.36 -23.78 -29.68
C LEU A 315 14.73 -24.47 -29.51
N ASP A 316 15.77 -23.71 -29.13
CA ASP A 316 17.15 -24.21 -29.06
C ASP A 316 17.58 -24.58 -27.62
N ASP A 317 16.97 -24.01 -26.57
CA ASP A 317 17.40 -24.15 -25.16
C ASP A 317 16.42 -24.94 -24.27
N GLY A 318 15.94 -26.09 -24.75
CA GLY A 318 15.28 -27.09 -23.89
C GLY A 318 13.86 -26.77 -23.45
N GLY A 319 13.18 -25.79 -24.06
CA GLY A 319 11.77 -25.46 -23.80
C GLY A 319 11.55 -24.20 -22.96
N ASP A 320 12.60 -23.46 -22.64
CA ASP A 320 12.47 -22.12 -22.05
C ASP A 320 11.89 -21.12 -23.04
N ALA A 321 11.38 -19.98 -22.56
CA ALA A 321 10.96 -18.86 -23.41
C ALA A 321 11.81 -17.61 -23.16
N LEU A 322 12.13 -16.90 -24.24
CA LEU A 322 12.76 -15.60 -24.15
C LEU A 322 11.70 -14.52 -23.95
N VAL A 323 11.98 -13.60 -23.03
CA VAL A 323 11.23 -12.35 -22.90
C VAL A 323 11.82 -11.37 -23.90
N VAL A 324 11.02 -10.99 -24.88
CA VAL A 324 11.47 -10.19 -26.03
C VAL A 324 10.56 -8.99 -26.24
N LEU A 325 11.08 -7.98 -26.93
CA LEU A 325 10.27 -6.87 -27.40
C LEU A 325 9.31 -7.37 -28.48
N ASP A 326 8.02 -7.12 -28.26
CA ASP A 326 7.01 -7.29 -29.29
C ASP A 326 7.30 -6.30 -30.41
N THR A 327 7.74 -6.81 -31.57
CA THR A 327 8.10 -5.98 -32.71
C THR A 327 6.97 -5.05 -33.16
N SER A 328 5.71 -5.43 -32.98
CA SER A 328 4.55 -4.60 -33.33
C SER A 328 4.38 -3.39 -32.41
N LEU A 329 4.86 -3.50 -31.16
CA LEU A 329 4.79 -2.47 -30.13
C LEU A 329 6.15 -1.82 -29.82
N SER A 330 7.24 -2.34 -30.39
CA SER A 330 8.60 -1.82 -30.23
C SER A 330 8.76 -0.34 -30.62
N PRO A 331 7.98 0.28 -31.52
CA PRO A 331 8.07 1.72 -31.72
C PRO A 331 7.50 2.55 -30.55
N TYR A 332 6.80 1.91 -29.60
CA TYR A 332 6.05 2.53 -28.52
C TYR A 332 6.58 2.17 -27.12
N HIS A 333 7.47 1.16 -27.04
CA HIS A 333 8.08 0.72 -25.79
C HIS A 333 8.92 1.83 -25.14
N LEU A 334 8.98 1.83 -23.80
CA LEU A 334 9.82 2.69 -22.97
C LEU A 334 9.66 4.21 -23.14
N HIS A 335 8.75 4.71 -23.99
CA HIS A 335 8.56 6.16 -24.14
C HIS A 335 8.18 6.85 -22.83
N LEU A 336 7.38 6.21 -21.97
CA LEU A 336 7.05 6.75 -20.63
C LEU A 336 8.18 6.61 -19.62
N ALA A 337 9.21 5.82 -19.93
CA ALA A 337 10.41 5.65 -19.12
C ALA A 337 11.55 6.57 -19.55
N ASP A 338 11.41 7.29 -20.65
CA ASP A 338 12.44 8.20 -21.16
C ASP A 338 12.66 9.35 -20.17
N PRO A 339 13.92 9.74 -19.86
CA PRO A 339 14.20 10.87 -18.97
C PRO A 339 13.71 12.21 -19.52
N ASP A 340 13.58 12.36 -20.84
CA ASP A 340 13.08 13.59 -21.48
C ASP A 340 11.55 13.66 -21.41
N PRO A 341 10.98 14.65 -20.70
CA PRO A 341 9.52 14.82 -20.61
C PRO A 341 8.85 15.06 -21.96
N GLU A 342 9.54 15.64 -22.95
CA GLU A 342 8.95 15.86 -24.27
C GLU A 342 8.81 14.54 -25.05
N VAL A 343 9.72 13.58 -24.83
CA VAL A 343 9.59 12.21 -25.35
C VAL A 343 8.42 11.51 -24.67
N ARG A 344 8.27 11.64 -23.34
CA ARG A 344 7.12 11.08 -22.61
C ARG A 344 5.78 11.66 -23.11
N LEU A 345 5.71 12.97 -23.33
CA LEU A 345 4.52 13.65 -23.87
C LEU A 345 4.17 13.17 -25.29
N ALA A 346 5.17 13.04 -26.17
CA ALA A 346 4.98 12.47 -27.49
C ALA A 346 4.52 11.01 -27.41
N GLY A 347 5.11 10.24 -26.48
CA GLY A 347 4.74 8.87 -26.17
C GLY A 347 3.28 8.73 -25.77
N LEU A 348 2.79 9.56 -24.83
CA LEU A 348 1.38 9.59 -24.43
C LEU A 348 0.46 9.84 -25.62
N ARG A 349 0.77 10.82 -26.48
CA ARG A 349 -0.03 11.07 -27.69
C ARG A 349 -0.09 9.83 -28.60
N ILE A 350 1.07 9.21 -28.84
CA ILE A 350 1.17 8.03 -29.71
C ILE A 350 0.41 6.84 -29.12
N LEU A 351 0.52 6.60 -27.81
CA LEU A 351 -0.27 5.57 -27.12
C LEU A 351 -1.77 5.82 -27.24
N GLY A 352 -2.19 7.08 -27.12
CA GLY A 352 -3.57 7.47 -27.36
C GLY A 352 -4.02 7.16 -28.80
N GLU A 353 -3.24 7.54 -29.81
CA GLU A 353 -3.54 7.23 -31.21
C GLU A 353 -3.59 5.72 -31.47
N LEU A 354 -2.71 4.94 -30.82
CA LEU A 354 -2.69 3.49 -30.91
C LEU A 354 -3.96 2.87 -30.32
N GLY A 355 -4.40 3.28 -29.11
CA GLY A 355 -5.63 2.75 -28.50
C GLY A 355 -6.91 3.18 -29.22
N ASP A 356 -6.87 4.28 -29.99
CA ASP A 356 -7.97 4.64 -30.89
C ASP A 356 -8.05 3.71 -32.09
N ALA A 357 -6.90 3.34 -32.66
CA ALA A 357 -6.80 2.46 -33.81
C ALA A 357 -7.06 0.98 -33.46
N GLU A 358 -6.57 0.54 -32.29
CA GLU A 358 -6.54 -0.85 -31.87
C GLU A 358 -7.29 -1.03 -30.53
N PRO A 359 -8.61 -1.34 -30.55
CA PRO A 359 -9.41 -1.48 -29.35
C PRO A 359 -8.89 -2.49 -28.33
N ASP A 360 -8.30 -3.58 -28.82
CA ASP A 360 -7.76 -4.67 -27.99
C ASP A 360 -6.56 -4.24 -27.12
N LEU A 361 -5.93 -3.10 -27.44
CA LEU A 361 -4.80 -2.56 -26.68
C LEU A 361 -5.20 -1.52 -25.63
N ARG A 362 -6.46 -1.09 -25.59
CA ARG A 362 -6.90 0.06 -24.76
C ARG A 362 -6.65 -0.16 -23.27
N GLU A 363 -7.01 -1.32 -22.73
CA GLU A 363 -6.78 -1.65 -21.30
C GLU A 363 -5.28 -1.67 -21.00
N ARG A 364 -4.48 -2.37 -21.82
CA ARG A 364 -3.01 -2.41 -21.65
C ARG A 364 -2.37 -1.02 -21.70
N ILE A 365 -2.89 -0.14 -22.54
CA ILE A 365 -2.44 1.26 -22.61
C ILE A 365 -2.87 2.02 -21.35
N ALA A 366 -4.12 1.85 -20.89
CA ALA A 366 -4.61 2.45 -19.65
C ALA A 366 -3.76 2.00 -18.45
N ASP A 367 -3.48 0.70 -18.30
CA ASP A 367 -2.62 0.14 -17.26
C ASP A 367 -1.21 0.72 -17.29
N THR A 368 -0.65 0.88 -18.49
CA THR A 368 0.69 1.48 -18.69
C THR A 368 0.71 2.94 -18.21
N VAL A 369 -0.34 3.71 -18.50
CA VAL A 369 -0.47 5.11 -18.08
C VAL A 369 -0.77 5.20 -16.57
N CYS A 370 -1.59 4.32 -16.03
CA CYS A 370 -1.84 4.18 -14.59
C CYS A 370 -0.55 3.83 -13.83
N ALA A 371 0.26 2.90 -14.34
CA ALA A 371 1.55 2.54 -13.77
C ALA A 371 2.53 3.73 -13.77
N TYR A 372 2.57 4.52 -14.84
CA TYR A 372 3.31 5.79 -14.85
C TYR A 372 2.80 6.78 -13.79
N LEU A 373 1.49 6.98 -13.66
CA LEU A 373 0.91 7.89 -12.65
C LEU A 373 1.17 7.44 -11.20
N ARG A 374 1.31 6.13 -10.98
CA ARG A 374 1.69 5.54 -9.69
C ARG A 374 3.17 5.67 -9.35
N THR A 375 4.01 6.11 -10.29
CA THR A 375 5.43 6.33 -10.02
C THR A 375 5.59 7.37 -8.89
N PRO A 376 6.43 7.14 -7.87
CA PRO A 376 6.69 8.10 -6.79
C PRO A 376 7.16 9.46 -7.31
N LEU A 377 6.66 10.54 -6.70
CA LEU A 377 7.18 11.89 -6.92
C LEU A 377 8.29 12.19 -5.91
N SER A 378 9.48 12.56 -6.40
CA SER A 378 10.64 12.89 -5.58
C SER A 378 10.67 14.36 -5.09
N PHE A 379 9.54 15.07 -5.18
CA PHE A 379 9.40 16.46 -4.75
C PHE A 379 7.99 16.72 -4.22
N ASP A 380 7.85 17.74 -3.36
CA ASP A 380 6.57 18.13 -2.77
C ASP A 380 5.66 18.75 -3.85
N VAL A 381 4.54 18.09 -4.11
CA VAL A 381 3.55 18.51 -5.13
C VAL A 381 2.81 19.78 -4.74
N THR A 382 2.80 20.14 -3.44
CA THR A 382 2.18 21.36 -2.92
C THR A 382 3.07 22.60 -3.08
N THR A 383 4.34 22.40 -3.47
CA THR A 383 5.27 23.49 -3.78
C THR A 383 4.67 24.44 -4.79
N ASN A 384 4.81 25.75 -4.55
CA ASN A 384 4.32 26.76 -5.47
C ASN A 384 4.92 26.55 -6.87
N VAL A 385 4.08 26.59 -7.90
CA VAL A 385 4.47 26.35 -9.30
C VAL A 385 5.64 27.22 -9.77
N PHE A 386 5.79 28.43 -9.20
CA PHE A 386 6.88 29.35 -9.53
C PHE A 386 8.22 28.99 -8.85
N ASP A 387 8.18 28.16 -7.82
CA ASP A 387 9.34 27.68 -7.07
C ASP A 387 9.80 26.28 -7.53
N LEU A 388 9.02 25.61 -8.38
CA LEU A 388 9.37 24.32 -8.97
C LEU A 388 10.56 24.46 -9.92
N ALA A 389 11.49 23.50 -9.82
CA ALA A 389 12.53 23.33 -10.82
C ALA A 389 11.92 22.98 -12.20
N PRO A 390 12.59 23.34 -13.33
CA PRO A 390 12.06 23.04 -14.67
C PRO A 390 11.72 21.56 -14.90
N SER A 391 12.52 20.64 -14.33
CA SER A 391 12.26 19.20 -14.40
C SER A 391 11.01 18.79 -13.64
N GLN A 392 10.78 19.34 -12.44
CA GLN A 392 9.59 19.10 -11.63
C GLN A 392 8.33 19.63 -12.33
N PHE A 393 8.40 20.84 -12.87
CA PHE A 393 7.30 21.43 -13.66
C PHE A 393 6.98 20.59 -14.90
N ALA A 394 8.00 20.11 -15.61
CA ALA A 394 7.81 19.24 -16.77
C ALA A 394 7.21 17.87 -16.40
N GLU A 395 7.57 17.32 -15.23
CA GLU A 395 6.98 16.10 -14.70
C GLU A 395 5.49 16.28 -14.37
N LEU A 396 5.11 17.36 -13.66
CA LEU A 396 3.70 17.67 -13.40
C LEU A 396 2.90 17.89 -14.69
N ARG A 397 3.52 18.49 -15.72
CA ARG A 397 2.89 18.65 -17.04
C ARG A 397 2.63 17.31 -17.72
N THR A 398 3.60 16.40 -17.67
CA THR A 398 3.50 15.05 -18.25
C THR A 398 2.42 14.24 -17.54
N ARG A 399 2.36 14.29 -16.21
CA ARG A 399 1.30 13.63 -15.42
C ARG A 399 -0.09 14.16 -15.73
N ARG A 400 -0.26 15.47 -15.83
CA ARG A 400 -1.53 16.06 -16.27
C ARG A 400 -1.92 15.60 -17.68
N ALA A 401 -0.97 15.44 -18.60
CA ALA A 401 -1.23 14.91 -19.94
C ALA A 401 -1.64 13.42 -19.90
N ALA A 402 -0.99 12.62 -19.06
CA ALA A 402 -1.34 11.22 -18.82
C ALA A 402 -2.77 11.09 -18.25
N GLN A 403 -3.12 11.87 -17.22
CA GLN A 403 -4.47 11.93 -16.68
C GLN A 403 -5.49 12.33 -17.75
N ARG A 404 -5.19 13.34 -18.57
CA ARG A 404 -6.06 13.78 -19.67
C ARG A 404 -6.27 12.73 -20.73
N LEU A 405 -5.24 11.95 -21.09
CA LEU A 405 -5.40 10.85 -22.04
C LEU A 405 -6.44 9.85 -21.54
N LEU A 406 -6.35 9.44 -20.27
CA LEU A 406 -7.32 8.53 -19.66
C LEU A 406 -8.71 9.16 -19.67
N THR A 407 -8.85 10.38 -19.14
CA THR A 407 -10.16 10.99 -18.93
C THR A 407 -10.83 11.48 -20.21
N ASP A 408 -10.10 11.96 -21.22
CA ASP A 408 -10.67 12.38 -22.50
C ASP A 408 -11.23 11.19 -23.28
N ARG A 409 -10.62 10.00 -23.17
CA ARG A 409 -11.02 8.80 -23.90
C ARG A 409 -12.11 7.98 -23.22
N THR A 410 -12.25 8.14 -21.92
CA THR A 410 -13.37 7.53 -21.17
C THR A 410 -14.56 8.49 -21.06
N ARG A 411 -14.44 9.75 -21.48
CA ARG A 411 -15.53 10.74 -21.47
C ARG A 411 -16.27 10.74 -22.79
N GLN A 412 -17.59 10.61 -22.73
CA GLN A 412 -18.40 10.66 -23.95
C GLN A 412 -18.35 12.08 -24.56
N ARG A 413 -17.69 12.21 -25.71
CA ARG A 413 -17.65 13.46 -26.50
C ARG A 413 -18.13 13.21 -27.94
N PRO A 414 -18.95 14.11 -28.50
CA PRO A 414 -19.36 13.99 -29.90
C PRO A 414 -18.15 13.95 -30.84
N GLY A 415 -18.05 12.89 -31.65
CA GLY A 415 -17.00 12.75 -32.68
C GLY A 415 -15.64 12.30 -32.17
N GLN A 416 -15.53 11.84 -30.91
CA GLN A 416 -14.31 11.20 -30.38
C GLN A 416 -14.58 9.73 -30.06
N PRO A 417 -13.59 8.83 -30.28
CA PRO A 417 -13.70 7.43 -29.87
C PRO A 417 -13.81 7.34 -28.35
N LEU A 418 -14.77 6.55 -27.87
CA LEU A 418 -14.95 6.21 -26.46
C LEU A 418 -14.26 4.87 -26.19
N TRP A 419 -13.41 4.84 -25.18
CA TRP A 419 -12.85 3.62 -24.63
C TRP A 419 -13.86 3.09 -23.59
N GLU A 420 -14.67 2.14 -24.00
CA GLU A 420 -15.65 1.46 -23.12
C GLU A 420 -14.94 0.39 -22.27
N ASP A 421 -15.52 0.07 -21.12
CA ASP A 421 -15.11 -1.00 -20.20
C ASP A 421 -13.65 -0.93 -19.69
N ILE A 422 -13.10 0.28 -19.55
CA ILE A 422 -11.74 0.52 -19.04
C ILE A 422 -11.70 0.48 -17.51
N ASP A 423 -10.74 -0.26 -16.95
CA ASP A 423 -10.39 -0.20 -15.53
C ASP A 423 -9.21 0.77 -15.31
N LEU A 424 -9.31 1.61 -14.28
CA LEU A 424 -8.21 2.48 -13.87
C LEU A 424 -7.58 1.97 -12.56
N GLN A 425 -6.36 1.45 -12.64
CA GLN A 425 -5.58 1.03 -11.47
C GLN A 425 -4.76 2.19 -10.90
N LEU A 426 -5.40 3.12 -10.19
CA LEU A 426 -4.76 4.33 -9.65
C LEU A 426 -4.48 4.26 -8.14
N SER A 427 -4.43 3.05 -7.57
CA SER A 427 -4.07 2.88 -6.17
C SER A 427 -2.67 3.40 -5.89
N GLY A 428 -2.55 4.23 -4.85
CA GLY A 428 -1.29 4.87 -4.50
C GLY A 428 -0.85 5.99 -5.45
N ALA A 429 -1.67 6.40 -6.41
CA ALA A 429 -1.27 7.42 -7.36
C ALA A 429 -1.38 8.84 -6.76
N THR A 430 -0.40 9.68 -7.05
CA THR A 430 -0.49 11.12 -6.82
C THR A 430 -1.05 11.80 -8.08
N LEU A 431 -2.29 12.29 -7.96
CA LEU A 431 -3.09 12.86 -9.05
C LEU A 431 -3.24 14.37 -8.87
N ILE A 432 -3.06 15.14 -9.95
CA ILE A 432 -3.01 16.61 -9.89
C ILE A 432 -4.08 17.21 -10.80
N ASP A 433 -4.98 18.00 -10.25
CA ASP A 433 -6.10 18.60 -10.98
C ASP A 433 -6.92 17.55 -11.75
N PHE A 434 -7.26 16.44 -11.09
CA PHE A 434 -7.85 15.27 -11.74
C PHE A 434 -9.31 15.51 -12.14
N ASP A 435 -9.56 15.64 -13.44
CA ASP A 435 -10.90 15.84 -14.01
C ASP A 435 -11.42 14.57 -14.70
N ALA A 436 -12.19 13.78 -13.96
CA ALA A 436 -12.97 12.64 -14.45
C ALA A 436 -14.44 13.00 -14.71
N ALA A 437 -14.82 14.29 -14.78
CA ALA A 437 -16.20 14.68 -14.99
C ALA A 437 -16.78 14.08 -16.29
N GLY A 438 -17.94 13.46 -16.20
CA GLY A 438 -18.63 12.81 -17.31
C GLY A 438 -17.93 11.57 -17.88
N CYS A 439 -16.92 11.02 -17.19
CA CYS A 439 -16.27 9.79 -17.62
C CYS A 439 -17.17 8.57 -17.38
N ARG A 440 -17.05 7.57 -18.26
CA ARG A 440 -17.65 6.25 -18.14
C ARG A 440 -16.53 5.24 -17.98
N LEU A 441 -16.47 4.61 -16.81
CA LEU A 441 -15.43 3.65 -16.45
C LEU A 441 -16.07 2.32 -16.12
N ALA A 442 -15.38 1.20 -16.34
CA ALA A 442 -15.81 -0.06 -15.75
C ALA A 442 -15.53 -0.06 -14.25
N ARG A 443 -14.27 0.19 -13.87
CA ARG A 443 -13.82 0.29 -12.48
C ARG A 443 -12.75 1.37 -12.34
N ALA A 444 -12.66 1.98 -11.17
CA ALA A 444 -11.45 2.71 -10.79
C ALA A 444 -11.05 2.39 -9.36
N ASP A 445 -9.82 1.92 -9.19
CA ASP A 445 -9.19 1.72 -7.88
C ASP A 445 -8.44 2.99 -7.49
N PHE A 446 -8.94 3.67 -6.46
CA PHE A 446 -8.30 4.85 -5.87
C PHE A 446 -7.77 4.58 -4.46
N SER A 447 -7.61 3.31 -4.08
CA SER A 447 -7.13 2.92 -2.75
C SER A 447 -5.75 3.53 -2.49
N GLY A 448 -5.63 4.43 -1.52
CA GLY A 448 -4.39 5.16 -1.26
C GLY A 448 -4.03 6.22 -2.26
N ALA A 449 -4.92 6.64 -3.16
CA ALA A 449 -4.61 7.72 -4.10
C ALA A 449 -4.67 9.08 -3.39
N GLN A 450 -3.76 9.99 -3.75
CA GLN A 450 -3.77 11.37 -3.28
C GLN A 450 -4.15 12.32 -4.41
N PHE A 451 -5.17 13.13 -4.19
CA PHE A 451 -5.67 14.12 -5.12
C PHE A 451 -5.26 15.52 -4.68
N TYR A 452 -4.48 16.22 -5.49
CA TYR A 452 -4.05 17.60 -5.23
C TYR A 452 -4.69 18.58 -6.21
N GLY A 453 -5.03 19.77 -5.71
CA GLY A 453 -5.66 20.82 -6.53
C GLY A 453 -7.14 20.55 -6.77
N THR A 454 -7.64 20.85 -7.98
CA THR A 454 -9.08 20.70 -8.27
C THR A 454 -9.40 19.31 -8.80
N THR A 455 -10.21 18.54 -8.08
CA THR A 455 -10.67 17.21 -8.49
C THR A 455 -12.15 17.23 -8.86
N SER A 456 -12.53 16.57 -9.96
CA SER A 456 -13.93 16.44 -10.35
C SER A 456 -14.26 15.03 -10.81
N PHE A 457 -15.29 14.46 -10.22
CA PHE A 457 -16.01 13.25 -10.62
C PHE A 457 -17.44 13.60 -11.08
N ALA A 458 -17.72 14.86 -11.38
CA ALA A 458 -19.08 15.32 -11.63
C ALA A 458 -19.71 14.55 -12.83
N ASN A 459 -20.85 13.92 -12.60
CA ASN A 459 -21.56 13.08 -13.58
C ASN A 459 -20.73 11.92 -14.14
N ALA A 460 -19.67 11.49 -13.46
CA ALA A 460 -18.99 10.25 -13.83
C ALA A 460 -19.87 9.04 -13.48
N THR A 461 -19.74 7.96 -14.24
CA THR A 461 -20.51 6.73 -14.06
C THR A 461 -19.59 5.52 -14.11
N PHE A 462 -19.87 4.54 -13.25
CA PHE A 462 -19.17 3.27 -13.22
C PHE A 462 -20.09 2.14 -13.71
N GLY A 463 -19.61 1.30 -14.63
CA GLY A 463 -20.33 0.14 -15.15
C GLY A 463 -20.07 -1.14 -14.35
N THR A 464 -20.69 -2.25 -14.76
CA THR A 464 -20.30 -3.60 -14.33
C THR A 464 -19.61 -4.31 -15.48
N LYS A 465 -18.30 -4.61 -15.38
CA LYS A 465 -17.73 -5.71 -16.18
C LYS A 465 -18.53 -6.97 -15.80
N GLN A 466 -19.06 -7.69 -16.78
CA GLN A 466 -19.86 -8.90 -16.56
C GLN A 466 -18.93 -10.05 -16.11
N SER A 467 -18.36 -9.95 -14.91
CA SER A 467 -17.58 -11.02 -14.30
C SER A 467 -18.52 -12.05 -13.67
N ALA A 468 -18.25 -13.32 -13.93
CA ALA A 468 -18.95 -14.42 -13.30
C ALA A 468 -18.71 -14.36 -11.78
N ALA A 469 -19.81 -14.19 -11.03
CA ALA A 469 -19.90 -13.96 -9.58
C ALA A 469 -19.78 -12.49 -9.12
N GLY A 470 -20.92 -11.80 -9.13
CA GLY A 470 -21.22 -10.77 -8.12
C GLY A 470 -20.57 -9.38 -8.26
N SER A 471 -20.10 -9.00 -9.44
CA SER A 471 -19.39 -7.73 -9.70
C SER A 471 -20.13 -6.48 -9.17
N GLU A 472 -19.63 -5.90 -8.07
CA GLU A 472 -20.05 -4.61 -7.54
C GLU A 472 -19.42 -3.46 -8.36
N ILE A 473 -20.26 -2.52 -8.77
CA ILE A 473 -19.88 -1.28 -9.47
C ILE A 473 -18.94 -0.49 -8.55
N SER A 474 -17.67 -0.28 -8.93
CA SER A 474 -16.61 0.03 -7.95
C SER A 474 -15.80 1.28 -8.27
N PHE A 475 -16.12 2.37 -7.56
CA PHE A 475 -15.10 3.23 -6.96
C PHE A 475 -14.44 2.39 -5.85
N ALA A 476 -13.45 1.59 -6.22
CA ALA A 476 -12.90 0.57 -5.34
C ALA A 476 -11.95 1.22 -4.33
N LEU A 477 -12.33 1.09 -3.06
CA LEU A 477 -11.45 1.23 -1.90
C LEU A 477 -11.50 -0.15 -1.24
N THR A 478 -10.49 -0.99 -1.46
CA THR A 478 -10.49 -2.47 -1.28
C THR A 478 -11.29 -2.99 -0.07
N SER A 479 -11.93 -4.16 -0.27
CA SER A 479 -13.06 -4.68 0.51
C SER A 479 -12.72 -5.44 1.81
N GLY A 480 -11.45 -5.59 2.20
CA GLY A 480 -11.07 -6.25 3.46
C GLY A 480 -10.62 -5.28 4.56
N GLY A 481 -11.54 -4.87 5.43
CA GLY A 481 -11.24 -4.12 6.65
C GLY A 481 -11.32 -2.58 6.57
N GLN A 482 -11.14 -1.90 7.72
CA GLN A 482 -11.22 -0.43 7.93
C GLN A 482 -10.16 0.40 7.18
N GLN A 483 -9.41 -0.24 6.28
CA GLN A 483 -8.30 0.36 5.57
C GLN A 483 -8.74 0.50 4.09
N GLY A 484 -9.04 1.73 3.65
CA GLY A 484 -9.37 2.06 2.24
C GLY A 484 -8.90 3.38 1.57
N ARG A 485 -8.10 4.30 2.14
CA ARG A 485 -8.38 5.74 1.96
C ARG A 485 -7.77 6.44 0.73
N ALA A 486 -8.62 7.16 -0.02
CA ALA A 486 -8.18 8.21 -0.95
C ALA A 486 -8.19 9.58 -0.24
N SER A 487 -7.17 10.42 -0.44
CA SER A 487 -7.06 11.74 0.19
C SER A 487 -7.23 12.89 -0.81
N PHE A 488 -7.91 13.97 -0.39
CA PHE A 488 -8.22 15.13 -1.24
C PHE A 488 -7.65 16.42 -0.62
N HIS A 489 -6.72 17.03 -1.33
CA HIS A 489 -5.94 18.22 -0.99
C HIS A 489 -6.28 19.39 -1.91
N GLY A 490 -7.57 19.72 -1.95
CA GLY A 490 -8.13 20.79 -2.75
C GLY A 490 -9.59 20.53 -3.12
N ALA A 491 -10.19 21.47 -3.84
CA ALA A 491 -11.61 21.42 -4.18
C ALA A 491 -11.98 20.11 -4.89
N ALA A 492 -13.05 19.45 -4.44
CA ALA A 492 -13.48 18.17 -4.98
C ALA A 492 -14.98 18.21 -5.34
N ASP A 493 -15.33 17.86 -6.57
CA ASP A 493 -16.72 17.88 -7.06
C ASP A 493 -17.21 16.48 -7.43
N PHE A 494 -18.19 15.97 -6.70
CA PHE A 494 -18.84 14.67 -6.91
C PHE A 494 -20.29 14.82 -7.39
N SER A 495 -20.71 16.01 -7.84
CA SER A 495 -22.10 16.25 -8.24
C SER A 495 -22.57 15.33 -9.37
N GLY A 496 -23.68 14.64 -9.17
CA GLY A 496 -24.24 13.70 -10.14
C GLY A 496 -23.43 12.41 -10.34
N LEU A 497 -22.44 12.13 -9.49
CA LEU A 497 -21.70 10.87 -9.53
C LEU A 497 -22.63 9.68 -9.24
N ASP A 498 -22.66 8.70 -10.14
CA ASP A 498 -23.44 7.48 -9.97
C ASP A 498 -22.57 6.37 -9.34
N VAL A 499 -22.45 6.42 -8.01
CA VAL A 499 -21.80 5.39 -7.19
C VAL A 499 -22.74 4.92 -6.08
N ARG A 500 -22.67 3.63 -5.72
CA ARG A 500 -23.29 3.15 -4.49
C ARG A 500 -22.59 3.83 -3.31
N SER A 501 -23.37 4.37 -2.37
CA SER A 501 -22.95 5.30 -1.31
C SER A 501 -21.81 4.83 -0.40
N SER A 502 -21.47 3.54 -0.37
CA SER A 502 -20.39 2.98 0.45
C SER A 502 -18.97 3.40 0.03
N GLY A 503 -18.76 3.75 -1.25
CA GLY A 503 -17.43 4.07 -1.78
C GLY A 503 -16.84 5.41 -1.28
N LEU A 504 -17.66 6.42 -1.00
CA LEU A 504 -17.18 7.74 -0.57
C LEU A 504 -16.91 7.83 0.95
N MET A 505 -17.47 6.89 1.73
CA MET A 505 -17.37 6.87 3.21
C MET A 505 -15.94 6.69 3.71
N ARG A 506 -15.01 6.26 2.84
CA ARG A 506 -13.61 5.97 3.16
C ARG A 506 -12.63 7.01 2.59
N CYS A 507 -13.12 8.13 2.05
CA CYS A 507 -12.29 9.25 1.58
C CYS A 507 -11.91 10.21 2.73
N ARG A 508 -10.70 10.80 2.65
CA ARG A 508 -10.20 11.83 3.57
C ARG A 508 -10.13 13.17 2.86
N PHE A 509 -10.79 14.20 3.39
CA PHE A 509 -10.81 15.55 2.81
C PHE A 509 -10.05 16.52 3.71
N HIS A 510 -9.01 17.16 3.17
CA HIS A 510 -8.20 18.11 3.91
C HIS A 510 -8.85 19.50 3.93
N ALA A 511 -8.76 20.11 5.11
CA ALA A 511 -9.56 21.18 5.68
C ALA A 511 -9.88 22.45 4.87
N ASP A 512 -9.15 22.81 3.81
CA ASP A 512 -9.33 24.09 3.11
C ASP A 512 -10.07 23.97 1.76
N SER A 513 -10.67 22.80 1.53
CA SER A 513 -11.16 22.38 0.22
C SER A 513 -12.67 22.54 0.08
N ALA A 514 -13.12 23.33 -0.91
CA ALA A 514 -14.53 23.40 -1.27
C ALA A 514 -14.97 22.05 -1.89
N VAL A 515 -15.68 21.23 -1.12
CA VAL A 515 -16.28 19.99 -1.62
C VAL A 515 -17.70 20.27 -2.11
N ARG A 516 -18.02 19.87 -3.35
CA ARG A 516 -19.36 19.96 -3.95
C ARG A 516 -19.88 18.55 -4.20
N GLY A 517 -21.12 18.27 -3.81
CA GLY A 517 -21.86 17.04 -4.12
C GLY A 517 -23.23 17.38 -4.72
N SER A 518 -24.12 16.41 -4.88
CA SER A 518 -25.53 16.65 -5.22
C SER A 518 -26.44 15.79 -4.35
N GLY A 519 -27.57 16.32 -3.89
CA GLY A 519 -28.52 15.56 -3.06
C GLY A 519 -27.95 15.22 -1.68
N THR A 520 -28.20 14.01 -1.18
CA THR A 520 -27.80 13.54 0.16
C THR A 520 -26.31 13.67 0.47
N ASP A 521 -25.44 13.56 -0.55
CA ASP A 521 -23.99 13.69 -0.37
C ASP A 521 -23.59 15.13 -0.09
N GLN A 522 -24.31 16.10 -0.69
CA GLN A 522 -24.10 17.52 -0.47
C GLN A 522 -24.55 17.95 0.93
N ASP A 523 -25.62 17.34 1.44
CA ASP A 523 -26.11 17.57 2.80
C ASP A 523 -25.19 16.93 3.85
N LEU A 524 -24.68 15.73 3.60
CA LEU A 524 -23.66 15.08 4.44
C LEU A 524 -22.39 15.94 4.52
N ILE A 525 -21.89 16.41 3.37
CA ILE A 525 -20.73 17.31 3.29
C ILE A 525 -21.00 18.65 4.01
N ARG A 526 -22.19 19.24 3.86
CA ARG A 526 -22.56 20.50 4.53
C ARG A 526 -22.73 20.34 6.05
N VAL A 527 -23.28 19.23 6.53
CA VAL A 527 -23.38 18.92 7.96
C VAL A 527 -22.00 18.78 8.59
N LEU A 528 -21.07 18.10 7.92
CA LEU A 528 -19.68 17.93 8.38
C LEU A 528 -18.90 19.26 8.38
N LEU A 529 -19.18 20.15 7.43
CA LEU A 529 -18.57 21.48 7.35
C LEU A 529 -19.23 22.50 8.30
N GLY A 530 -20.52 22.38 8.59
CA GLY A 530 -21.28 23.27 9.48
C GLY A 530 -20.90 23.14 10.95
N ALA A 531 -20.66 21.91 11.43
CA ALA A 531 -20.17 21.64 12.79
C ALA A 531 -18.76 22.22 13.05
N ARG A 532 -18.04 22.63 12.00
CA ARG A 532 -16.65 23.09 12.06
C ARG A 532 -16.48 24.60 12.29
N LEU A 533 -17.57 25.38 12.21
CA LEU A 533 -17.54 26.83 12.42
C LEU A 533 -17.74 27.25 13.89
N ALA A 534 -18.06 26.31 14.79
CA ALA A 534 -18.05 26.53 16.22
C ALA A 534 -16.61 26.43 16.74
N GLY A 535 -16.13 27.48 17.42
CA GLY A 535 -14.71 27.63 17.77
C GLY A 535 -14.18 26.60 18.76
N ASP A 536 -15.05 25.98 19.56
CA ASP A 536 -14.73 24.93 20.52
C ASP A 536 -15.41 23.61 20.13
N ALA A 537 -14.67 22.49 20.16
CA ALA A 537 -15.17 21.15 19.85
C ALA A 537 -16.32 20.71 20.78
N ALA A 538 -16.35 21.22 22.02
CA ALA A 538 -17.45 21.00 22.94
C ALA A 538 -18.72 21.76 22.50
N GLU A 539 -18.56 22.96 21.95
CA GLU A 539 -19.63 23.81 21.44
C GLU A 539 -20.20 23.22 20.13
N ALA A 540 -19.33 22.75 19.22
CA ALA A 540 -19.72 22.02 18.01
C ALA A 540 -20.56 20.74 18.31
N THR A 541 -20.14 19.97 19.31
CA THR A 541 -20.84 18.75 19.73
C THR A 541 -22.16 19.08 20.42
N ALA A 542 -22.20 20.14 21.23
CA ALA A 542 -23.41 20.62 21.88
C ALA A 542 -24.43 21.16 20.87
N ASP A 543 -24.00 21.97 19.91
CA ASP A 543 -24.84 22.51 18.84
C ASP A 543 -25.40 21.40 17.95
N PHE A 544 -24.57 20.40 17.62
CA PHE A 544 -24.99 19.20 16.88
C PHE A 544 -26.05 18.39 17.64
N LEU A 545 -25.85 18.18 18.94
CA LEU A 545 -26.81 17.51 19.81
C LEU A 545 -28.09 18.33 20.02
N GLU A 546 -28.00 19.65 20.12
CA GLU A 546 -29.13 20.55 20.27
C GLU A 546 -29.98 20.57 18.99
N ALA A 547 -29.36 20.59 17.82
CA ALA A 547 -30.02 20.45 16.53
C ALA A 547 -30.75 19.10 16.39
N LEU A 548 -30.10 17.99 16.77
CA LEU A 548 -30.71 16.66 16.77
C LEU A 548 -31.91 16.57 17.73
N ARG A 549 -31.82 17.19 18.91
CA ARG A 549 -32.91 17.21 19.92
C ARG A 549 -34.09 18.07 19.48
N ALA A 550 -33.83 19.26 18.94
CA ALA A 550 -34.85 20.15 18.42
C ALA A 550 -35.64 19.49 17.27
N PHE A 551 -34.94 18.74 16.43
CA PHE A 551 -35.55 17.94 15.37
C PHE A 551 -36.37 16.75 15.92
N SER A 552 -35.81 15.97 16.84
CA SER A 552 -36.53 14.85 17.50
C SER A 552 -37.84 15.30 18.17
N ALA A 553 -37.83 16.46 18.81
CA ALA A 553 -39.01 17.04 19.48
C ALA A 553 -40.12 17.44 18.50
N SER A 554 -39.75 17.92 17.30
CA SER A 554 -40.69 18.42 16.29
C SER A 554 -41.07 17.38 15.21
N ALA A 555 -40.41 16.22 15.20
CA ALA A 555 -40.64 15.16 14.23
C ALA A 555 -42.08 14.59 14.30
N PRO A 556 -42.82 14.54 13.17
CA PRO A 556 -44.22 14.10 13.16
C PRO A 556 -44.41 12.58 13.15
N TYR A 557 -43.33 11.80 12.97
CA TYR A 557 -43.38 10.34 12.88
C TYR A 557 -42.53 9.66 13.97
N THR A 558 -43.09 8.63 14.60
CA THR A 558 -42.49 7.93 15.75
C THR A 558 -41.12 7.30 15.43
N LEU A 559 -40.96 6.71 14.25
CA LEU A 559 -39.70 6.08 13.81
C LEU A 559 -38.57 7.10 13.60
N SER A 560 -38.89 8.32 13.15
CA SER A 560 -37.92 9.41 13.00
C SER A 560 -37.46 9.94 14.35
N ARG A 561 -38.39 10.02 15.32
CA ARG A 561 -38.09 10.36 16.71
C ARG A 561 -37.19 9.29 17.36
N GLU A 562 -37.52 8.01 17.20
CA GLU A 562 -36.71 6.88 17.73
C GLU A 562 -35.30 6.80 17.12
N ALA A 563 -35.14 7.10 15.83
CA ALA A 563 -33.82 7.13 15.19
C ALA A 563 -32.95 8.29 15.71
N CYS A 564 -33.55 9.48 15.89
CA CYS A 564 -32.84 10.63 16.45
C CYS A 564 -32.53 10.43 17.94
N GLU A 565 -33.46 9.87 18.70
CA GLU A 565 -33.25 9.52 20.11
C GLU A 565 -32.13 8.49 20.27
N ASN A 566 -32.07 7.45 19.43
CA ASN A 566 -30.96 6.50 19.41
C ASN A 566 -29.62 7.19 19.06
N LEU A 567 -29.59 8.08 18.06
CA LEU A 567 -28.38 8.79 17.68
C LEU A 567 -27.89 9.74 18.79
N ILE A 568 -28.80 10.48 19.43
CA ILE A 568 -28.52 11.32 20.60
C ILE A 568 -27.95 10.45 21.72
N GLN A 569 -28.54 9.27 21.95
CA GLN A 569 -28.09 8.33 22.96
C GLN A 569 -26.68 7.81 22.64
N THR A 570 -26.41 7.37 21.41
CA THR A 570 -25.08 6.90 20.98
C THR A 570 -24.00 7.97 21.11
N VAL A 571 -24.33 9.24 20.82
CA VAL A 571 -23.40 10.37 20.97
C VAL A 571 -23.21 10.76 22.45
N GLU A 572 -24.24 10.70 23.29
CA GLU A 572 -24.13 10.97 24.74
C GLU A 572 -23.36 9.88 25.51
N TYR A 573 -23.38 8.62 25.04
CA TYR A 573 -22.68 7.51 25.68
C TYR A 573 -21.22 7.33 25.20
N GLY A 574 -20.77 8.09 24.20
CA GLY A 574 -19.39 8.06 23.69
C GLY A 574 -18.47 9.06 24.41
N THR A 575 -17.61 8.61 25.32
CA THR A 575 -16.62 9.44 26.03
C THR A 575 -15.26 9.53 25.33
N VAL A 576 -14.79 10.78 25.22
CA VAL A 576 -13.57 11.38 24.61
C VAL A 576 -12.22 10.68 24.86
N PRO A 577 -11.30 10.59 23.85
CA PRO A 577 -9.89 10.24 24.09
C PRO A 577 -9.11 11.29 24.90
N GLY A 578 -8.52 10.84 26.01
CA GLY A 578 -7.42 11.48 26.73
C GLY A 578 -6.09 11.47 25.95
N PRO A 579 -4.94 11.68 26.62
CA PRO A 579 -3.62 11.71 25.97
C PRO A 579 -3.31 10.40 25.22
N PRO A 580 -2.39 10.42 24.24
CA PRO A 580 -2.09 9.29 23.32
C PRO A 580 -1.72 7.95 23.99
N ASP A 581 -1.56 7.93 25.31
CA ASP A 581 -1.17 6.78 26.13
C ASP A 581 -2.35 6.04 26.79
N ALA A 582 -3.61 6.43 26.56
CA ALA A 582 -4.78 5.84 27.25
C ALA A 582 -5.28 4.51 26.59
N PRO A 583 -5.64 3.46 27.36
CA PRO A 583 -6.19 2.18 26.84
C PRO A 583 -7.50 2.33 26.05
N TRP A 584 -7.78 1.42 25.10
CA TRP A 584 -8.89 1.50 24.12
C TRP A 584 -10.28 1.66 24.77
N GLU A 585 -10.48 1.07 25.95
CA GLU A 585 -11.68 1.14 26.78
C GLU A 585 -12.04 2.58 27.20
N SER A 586 -11.13 3.54 26.99
CA SER A 586 -11.30 4.97 27.25
C SER A 586 -11.27 5.86 26.00
N ARG A 587 -11.44 5.30 24.79
CA ARG A 587 -11.33 6.03 23.50
C ARG A 587 -12.62 6.12 22.66
N THR A 588 -13.75 5.53 23.06
CA THR A 588 -14.95 5.54 22.23
C THR A 588 -15.82 6.77 22.49
N GLY A 589 -15.63 7.82 21.68
CA GLY A 589 -16.47 9.02 21.58
C GLY A 589 -16.02 9.93 20.41
N LEU A 590 -16.96 10.55 19.68
CA LEU A 590 -16.68 11.44 18.55
C LEU A 590 -15.83 12.64 19.02
N LYS A 591 -14.54 12.64 18.67
CA LYS A 591 -13.63 13.75 18.99
C LYS A 591 -13.29 14.51 17.71
N LEU A 592 -13.96 15.64 17.49
CA LEU A 592 -13.53 16.65 16.51
C LEU A 592 -12.26 17.34 17.05
N VAL A 593 -11.09 16.76 16.79
CA VAL A 593 -9.80 17.41 17.08
C VAL A 593 -9.19 17.88 15.78
N GLY A 594 -9.16 19.19 15.56
CA GLY A 594 -8.33 19.83 14.54
C GLY A 594 -8.54 19.36 13.10
N THR A 595 -9.16 20.21 12.28
CA THR A 595 -9.16 20.23 10.79
C THR A 595 -9.57 18.99 9.99
N ASP A 596 -9.52 17.76 10.51
CA ASP A 596 -9.80 16.54 9.75
C ASP A 596 -11.04 15.84 10.31
N VAL A 597 -12.01 15.52 9.45
CA VAL A 597 -13.22 14.78 9.83
C VAL A 597 -13.21 13.41 9.15
N LEU A 598 -13.31 12.35 9.95
CA LEU A 598 -13.46 10.98 9.49
C LEU A 598 -14.95 10.62 9.45
N LEU A 599 -15.48 10.25 8.27
CA LEU A 599 -16.90 9.92 8.08
C LEU A 599 -17.31 8.55 8.66
N ALA A 600 -16.35 7.65 8.88
CA ALA A 600 -16.58 6.30 9.39
C ALA A 600 -17.05 6.29 10.87
N ASP A 601 -16.72 7.33 11.64
CA ASP A 601 -17.07 7.42 13.07
C ASP A 601 -18.57 7.70 13.34
N LEU A 602 -19.34 7.98 12.28
CA LEU A 602 -20.80 8.17 12.36
C LEU A 602 -21.59 6.86 12.23
N ALA A 603 -20.91 5.73 11.96
CA ALA A 603 -21.53 4.43 11.72
C ALA A 603 -20.87 3.32 12.56
N GLY A 604 -20.83 3.50 13.89
CA GLY A 604 -20.64 2.40 14.85
C GLY A 604 -21.98 1.70 15.19
N PRO A 605 -21.95 0.44 15.65
CA PRO A 605 -22.87 -0.61 15.23
C PRO A 605 -24.29 -0.44 15.76
N ILE A 606 -25.27 -0.66 14.89
CA ILE A 606 -26.57 -1.20 15.31
C ILE A 606 -26.25 -2.61 15.85
N SER A 607 -26.08 -2.71 17.18
CA SER A 607 -26.03 -3.86 18.11
C SER A 607 -26.01 -5.31 17.56
N PRO A 608 -25.33 -6.26 18.25
CA PRO A 608 -24.90 -7.56 17.73
C PRO A 608 -26.07 -8.54 17.66
N ALA A 609 -26.81 -8.45 16.57
CA ALA A 609 -27.57 -9.56 16.03
C ALA A 609 -27.59 -9.31 14.53
N ALA A 610 -26.70 -10.00 13.80
CA ALA A 610 -26.57 -9.90 12.35
C ALA A 610 -27.95 -9.78 11.70
N PRO A 611 -28.31 -8.62 11.11
CA PRO A 611 -29.44 -8.57 10.23
C PRO A 611 -28.96 -9.14 8.90
N ASP A 612 -29.45 -10.32 8.55
CA ASP A 612 -29.33 -10.92 7.21
C ASP A 612 -29.37 -9.82 6.13
N ALA A 613 -28.36 -9.83 5.24
CA ALA A 613 -28.24 -8.92 4.10
C ALA A 613 -29.50 -8.88 3.21
N ASP A 614 -30.36 -9.89 3.32
CA ASP A 614 -31.64 -10.00 2.64
C ASP A 614 -32.73 -9.00 3.11
N ARG A 615 -32.56 -8.31 4.24
CA ARG A 615 -33.59 -7.36 4.75
C ARG A 615 -33.53 -5.94 4.17
N LEU A 616 -32.40 -5.48 3.64
CA LEU A 616 -32.33 -4.17 2.95
C LEU A 616 -33.08 -4.19 1.60
N LEU A 617 -33.26 -5.36 1.01
CA LEU A 617 -34.06 -5.58 -0.20
C LEU A 617 -35.59 -5.48 0.04
N LEU A 618 -36.03 -5.35 1.30
CA LEU A 618 -37.46 -5.31 1.68
C LEU A 618 -38.00 -3.91 1.98
N LEU A 619 -37.25 -2.83 1.73
CA LEU A 619 -37.81 -1.49 1.85
C LEU A 619 -38.89 -1.28 0.80
N GLY A 620 -40.15 -1.29 1.26
CA GLY A 620 -41.33 -1.08 0.44
C GLY A 620 -41.36 0.35 -0.14
N PRO A 621 -42.16 0.59 -1.19
CA PRO A 621 -42.24 1.90 -1.86
C PRO A 621 -42.47 3.06 -0.89
N GLY A 622 -43.31 2.87 0.13
CA GLY A 622 -43.59 3.89 1.15
C GLY A 622 -42.44 4.20 2.11
N GLN A 623 -41.49 3.27 2.31
CA GLN A 623 -40.30 3.54 3.14
C GLN A 623 -39.22 4.30 2.35
N ARG A 624 -39.14 4.08 1.03
CA ARG A 624 -38.26 4.86 0.15
C ARG A 624 -38.81 6.26 -0.10
N GLU A 625 -40.12 6.40 -0.24
CA GLU A 625 -40.81 7.68 -0.36
C GLU A 625 -40.69 8.48 0.95
N ALA A 626 -40.82 7.83 2.11
CA ALA A 626 -40.59 8.47 3.42
C ALA A 626 -39.12 8.92 3.63
N ALA A 627 -38.13 8.13 3.21
CA ALA A 627 -36.73 8.54 3.25
C ALA A 627 -36.47 9.73 2.33
N ALA A 628 -37.02 9.72 1.11
CA ALA A 628 -36.92 10.83 0.16
C ALA A 628 -37.65 12.10 0.61
N ASP A 629 -38.74 11.97 1.38
CA ASP A 629 -39.50 13.10 1.94
C ASP A 629 -38.81 13.71 3.17
N VAL A 630 -38.15 12.90 4.01
CA VAL A 630 -37.28 13.39 5.09
C VAL A 630 -36.11 14.18 4.52
N ILE A 631 -35.48 13.68 3.46
CA ILE A 631 -34.42 14.37 2.73
C ILE A 631 -34.95 15.67 2.10
N ARG A 632 -36.13 15.66 1.46
CA ARG A 632 -36.73 16.86 0.86
C ARG A 632 -37.09 17.96 1.86
N VAL A 633 -37.56 17.61 3.05
CA VAL A 633 -37.92 18.59 4.08
C VAL A 633 -36.68 19.16 4.77
N LEU A 634 -35.63 18.35 4.98
CA LEU A 634 -34.31 18.82 5.41
C LEU A 634 -33.71 19.84 4.43
N LEU A 635 -33.84 19.56 3.13
CA LEU A 635 -33.43 20.47 2.05
C LEU A 635 -34.25 21.78 2.03
N THR A 636 -35.56 21.73 2.29
CA THR A 636 -36.44 22.93 2.25
C THR A 636 -36.20 23.87 3.45
N ALA A 637 -35.80 23.34 4.60
CA ALA A 637 -35.49 24.14 5.79
C ALA A 637 -34.17 24.92 5.68
N LEU A 638 -33.23 24.43 4.86
CA LEU A 638 -31.92 25.06 4.63
C LEU A 638 -31.93 26.11 3.50
N GLU A 639 -32.99 26.22 2.69
CA GLU A 639 -33.15 27.27 1.67
C GLU A 639 -33.77 28.57 2.22
N ALA A 640 -34.21 28.59 3.49
CA ALA A 640 -34.96 29.70 4.08
C ALA A 640 -34.16 30.65 4.99
N ASP A 641 -32.84 30.46 5.15
CA ASP A 641 -31.94 31.41 5.85
C ASP A 641 -30.66 31.71 5.06
#